data_AF-A0A2N3HY89-F1
#
_entry.id   AF-A0A2N3HY89-F1
#
_cell.length_a   1.000
_cell.length_b   1.000
_cell.length_c   1.000
_cell.angle_alpha   90.00
_cell.angle_beta   90.00
_cell.angle_gamma   90.00
#
_symmetry.space_group_name_H-M   'P 1'
#
loop_
_entity.id
_entity.type
_entity.pdbx_description
1 polymer ?
#
loop_
_entity_poly.entity_id
_entity_poly.type
_entity_poly.pdbx_seq_one_letter_code
_entity_poly.pdbx_strand_id
1 'polypeptide(L)'
;MKFVYPVTPKNGNDDKLFYLKGASNRTGYYPIGRMNTWHGGIHYEGDNAIHAISDGNIIAYRVCSDIDKDGKKRSFSNSFVLIQHQYESPNKQKLCFYSLYNHLSFFQEMIGNKIPAIFKVNAYSVKDTAKDTKEVKGAKIKDASGNLLAIAPMGTKLKFLADDKDKDRRKVEYKTPKGKSIVGETYVAKFNTVQIVDATSGEVLAESFKGNDGDNEYGANLYKEAKNSSEIKQLIVRGSSIEIAKEDRGKTGWLKVTKVGDEKVSGYCNSGALKKVDVFTLTNDQLDTVVNPCIEVKAGDIIGFTGKNGFEKQEAYRGVHVEVFTPDDVTNFLKNENKDGDKNKNFTKLTEGTELKKKYPLQVIKNTPVKKTGKTTEAYTEVELENLEVIVNDRGLELPEYNGGFYIFKDSGSSKVANTSALANFNKIVGDIAKMGDTVKLEKELEGVQRRVSYINVNKGFTFWVKSEDIEEKTLSFTIQQASAVKATSQTTNTSNVAVLAPPAPKSTVETKKYNRLNKEISEVYLIAPDEKNVNTKIVADVIVNIKEGKIYKDKDEKEWYLLEPIGVQKNGVAIKYKGLVCKDDLEEIFSPYDWTKFGFELKEDTANNYIYSLDKPTSFFSDICKIVDEDGDGILEPYELQRALSNHYTADKLSHLVCKHFNEWAYGSKYIAGLVDEYDNFFKEAVKKDAKGKALANQKELDEIKQERLDALKEKVSDLEIWEGVEIRKSSYRTKFVNGALMSSPITFGGYLIYKYGKWVYERMAYGDKKEEEIPLSPFPIDNPVVTHFHPVAFVEQMRRITALTTPPWLVVALSEAKIAKATHEDNKPTIQMVKKYHNYCGIKDNPKTLKIIEDEDLSWCASFVNWCLDQTDYKGAKSAGSQSILWKEGTLFKRIKEPMFGAIVVMTNHRKDNGKKTGFGHVTFLYGTDIDGDLLCLGGNQGQTIKFSRYKAKGISGTLTMDIGKDKKVALEQKFNGYFIPINYPENSNGNLMTYNLTELNNQISKGIITLQNEQTR
;
A
#
# COMPACT_ATOMS: atom_id res chain seq x y z
N MET A 1 -5.36 7.88 7.73
CA MET A 1 -6.53 7.44 6.94
C MET A 1 -6.08 7.20 5.50
N LYS A 2 -6.53 6.13 4.82
CA LYS A 2 -6.15 5.82 3.43
C LYS A 2 -7.17 6.41 2.46
N PHE A 3 -6.71 6.89 1.30
CA PHE A 3 -7.57 7.40 0.23
C PHE A 3 -7.27 6.70 -1.09
N VAL A 4 -8.31 6.31 -1.82
CA VAL A 4 -8.23 5.70 -3.14
C VAL A 4 -9.28 6.30 -4.06
N TYR A 5 -9.08 6.20 -5.36
CA TYR A 5 -10.12 6.60 -6.30
C TYR A 5 -11.33 5.66 -6.22
N PRO A 6 -12.55 6.18 -6.47
CA PRO A 6 -13.76 5.36 -6.46
C PRO A 6 -13.85 4.39 -7.64
N VAL A 7 -13.05 4.59 -8.69
CA VAL A 7 -12.92 3.68 -9.84
C VAL A 7 -11.47 3.34 -10.10
N THR A 8 -11.20 2.12 -10.59
CA THR A 8 -9.85 1.73 -10.98
C THR A 8 -9.43 2.45 -12.27
N PRO A 9 -8.26 3.11 -12.32
CA PRO A 9 -7.75 3.70 -13.55
C PRO A 9 -7.52 2.63 -14.62
N LYS A 10 -7.97 2.86 -15.86
CA LYS A 10 -8.01 1.84 -16.94
C LYS A 10 -6.65 1.23 -17.34
N ASN A 11 -5.52 1.78 -16.89
CA ASN A 11 -4.17 1.38 -17.34
C ASN A 11 -3.17 1.02 -16.23
N GLY A 12 -3.58 0.91 -14.96
CA GLY A 12 -2.68 0.54 -13.85
C GLY A 12 -1.58 1.57 -13.50
N ASN A 13 -1.36 2.59 -14.34
CA ASN A 13 -0.55 3.76 -14.03
C ASN A 13 -1.44 4.90 -13.54
N ASP A 14 -1.20 5.35 -12.31
CA ASP A 14 -1.81 6.53 -11.69
C ASP A 14 -1.39 7.86 -12.39
N ASP A 15 -0.51 7.80 -13.40
CA ASP A 15 0.26 8.94 -13.92
C ASP A 15 -0.52 9.94 -14.80
N LYS A 16 -1.81 9.68 -15.06
CA LYS A 16 -2.65 10.63 -15.83
C LYS A 16 -3.93 11.01 -15.08
N LEU A 17 -3.73 11.65 -13.90
CA LEU A 17 -4.75 12.33 -13.07
C LEU A 17 -5.84 13.05 -13.87
N PHE A 18 -5.46 13.68 -14.98
CA PHE A 18 -6.36 14.51 -15.79
C PHE A 18 -7.57 13.76 -16.34
N TYR A 19 -7.44 12.46 -16.66
CA TYR A 19 -8.56 11.65 -17.14
C TYR A 19 -9.61 11.39 -16.06
N LEU A 20 -9.23 11.41 -14.79
CA LEU A 20 -10.14 11.11 -13.69
C LEU A 20 -10.95 12.32 -13.25
N LYS A 21 -10.49 13.55 -13.51
CA LYS A 21 -11.21 14.82 -13.22
C LYS A 21 -12.38 15.11 -14.17
N GLY A 22 -13.01 14.07 -14.72
CA GLY A 22 -14.20 14.21 -15.56
C GLY A 22 -13.94 14.60 -17.02
N ALA A 23 -12.71 14.44 -17.54
CA ALA A 23 -12.34 14.83 -18.92
C ALA A 23 -13.08 14.09 -20.06
N SER A 24 -14.10 13.29 -19.74
CA SER A 24 -14.94 12.61 -20.72
C SER A 24 -16.41 12.42 -20.28
N ASN A 25 -16.85 13.08 -19.21
CA ASN A 25 -18.26 12.99 -18.79
C ASN A 25 -19.14 13.61 -19.88
N ARG A 26 -20.10 12.83 -20.36
CA ARG A 26 -21.15 13.24 -21.29
C ARG A 26 -22.27 13.95 -20.55
N THR A 27 -22.49 13.62 -19.27
CA THR A 27 -23.57 14.18 -18.44
C THR A 27 -23.13 14.41 -17.00
N GLY A 28 -23.48 15.58 -16.43
CA GLY A 28 -23.23 15.94 -15.03
C GLY A 28 -21.79 16.41 -14.78
N TYR A 29 -21.63 17.70 -14.44
CA TYR A 29 -20.34 18.35 -14.27
C TYR A 29 -20.29 19.09 -12.95
N TYR A 30 -19.17 18.98 -12.23
CA TYR A 30 -18.95 19.77 -11.04
C TYR A 30 -18.43 21.18 -11.40
N PRO A 31 -18.98 22.27 -10.84
CA PRO A 31 -20.15 22.34 -9.96
C PRO A 31 -21.49 22.62 -10.69
N ILE A 32 -21.49 22.76 -12.02
CA ILE A 32 -22.66 23.11 -12.83
C ILE A 32 -22.94 22.04 -13.88
N GLY A 33 -24.11 21.42 -13.81
CA GLY A 33 -24.61 20.44 -14.77
C GLY A 33 -25.16 21.06 -16.06
N ARG A 34 -25.86 20.24 -16.85
CA ARG A 34 -26.55 20.70 -18.06
C ARG A 34 -27.67 21.67 -17.70
N MET A 35 -28.02 22.57 -18.62
CA MET A 35 -29.09 23.56 -18.43
C MET A 35 -28.85 24.50 -17.23
N ASN A 36 -27.57 24.77 -16.91
CA ASN A 36 -27.17 25.67 -15.82
C ASN A 36 -27.74 25.26 -14.45
N THR A 37 -27.81 23.96 -14.17
CA THR A 37 -28.28 23.46 -12.87
C THR A 37 -27.11 23.20 -11.94
N TRP A 38 -27.30 23.42 -10.63
CA TRP A 38 -26.35 22.96 -9.61
C TRP A 38 -26.09 21.45 -9.74
N HIS A 39 -24.83 21.03 -9.58
CA HIS A 39 -24.42 19.63 -9.58
C HIS A 39 -23.23 19.42 -8.63
N GLY A 40 -23.51 18.84 -7.45
CA GLY A 40 -22.53 18.77 -6.35
C GLY A 40 -21.41 17.72 -6.52
N GLY A 41 -21.48 16.89 -7.57
CA GLY A 41 -20.58 15.76 -7.75
C GLY A 41 -20.19 15.53 -9.20
N ILE A 42 -19.75 14.32 -9.53
CA ILE A 42 -19.36 13.93 -10.90
C ILE A 42 -19.94 12.57 -11.27
N HIS A 43 -20.05 12.29 -12.56
CA HIS A 43 -20.41 10.95 -13.02
C HIS A 43 -19.16 10.13 -13.35
N TYR A 44 -19.20 8.82 -13.07
CA TYR A 44 -18.27 7.85 -13.63
C TYR A 44 -19.02 6.93 -14.58
N GLU A 45 -18.74 7.08 -15.87
CA GLU A 45 -19.46 6.40 -16.96
C GLU A 45 -18.93 4.99 -17.24
N GLY A 46 -19.83 4.12 -17.72
CA GLY A 46 -19.50 2.77 -18.18
C GLY A 46 -20.00 1.68 -17.25
N ASP A 47 -19.32 0.53 -17.26
CA ASP A 47 -19.62 -0.64 -16.45
C ASP A 47 -18.45 -0.94 -15.50
N ASN A 48 -18.34 -0.15 -14.44
CA ASN A 48 -17.21 -0.19 -13.51
C ASN A 48 -17.66 -0.62 -12.10
N ALA A 49 -16.77 -1.33 -11.41
CA ALA A 49 -16.87 -1.49 -9.96
C ALA A 49 -16.59 -0.15 -9.27
N ILE A 50 -17.42 0.19 -8.29
CA ILE A 50 -17.33 1.41 -7.50
C ILE A 50 -16.81 1.06 -6.11
N HIS A 51 -15.79 1.80 -5.68
CA HIS A 51 -15.04 1.56 -4.46
C HIS A 51 -15.26 2.69 -3.46
N ALA A 52 -15.26 2.35 -2.18
CA ALA A 52 -15.22 3.36 -1.11
C ALA A 52 -13.92 4.16 -1.19
N ILE A 53 -14.00 5.49 -1.29
CA ILE A 53 -12.83 6.37 -1.42
C ILE A 53 -11.93 6.36 -0.19
N SER A 54 -12.47 6.00 0.98
CA SER A 54 -11.74 5.97 2.24
C SER A 54 -12.39 5.02 3.25
N ASP A 55 -11.67 4.73 4.35
CA ASP A 55 -12.21 4.01 5.49
C ASP A 55 -13.41 4.78 6.08
N GLY A 56 -14.47 4.09 6.48
CA GLY A 56 -15.66 4.77 7.01
C GLY A 56 -16.74 3.81 7.44
N ASN A 57 -17.93 4.35 7.67
CA ASN A 57 -19.13 3.57 7.97
C ASN A 57 -20.22 3.88 6.96
N ILE A 58 -20.77 2.87 6.29
CA ILE A 58 -22.02 3.01 5.56
C ILE A 58 -23.10 3.32 6.61
N ILE A 59 -23.72 4.49 6.49
CA ILE A 59 -24.76 4.96 7.41
C ILE A 59 -26.16 4.88 6.79
N ALA A 60 -26.25 4.86 5.46
CA ALA A 60 -27.49 4.64 4.72
C ALA A 60 -27.21 3.98 3.36
N TYR A 61 -28.15 3.16 2.88
CA TYR A 61 -28.16 2.68 1.50
C TYR A 61 -29.59 2.38 1.04
N ARG A 62 -29.80 2.33 -0.28
CA ARG A 62 -31.01 1.79 -0.91
C ARG A 62 -30.57 0.89 -2.05
N VAL A 63 -31.20 -0.28 -2.19
CA VAL A 63 -31.03 -1.15 -3.36
C VAL A 63 -32.36 -1.26 -4.08
N CYS A 64 -32.45 -0.68 -5.26
CA CYS A 64 -33.62 -0.81 -6.12
C CYS A 64 -33.81 -2.27 -6.52
N SER A 65 -35.04 -2.79 -6.49
CA SER A 65 -35.32 -4.17 -6.90
C SER A 65 -35.21 -4.33 -8.42
N ASP A 66 -35.93 -3.48 -9.15
CA ASP A 66 -36.03 -3.43 -10.60
C ASP A 66 -36.36 -2.00 -11.08
N ILE A 67 -35.89 -1.63 -12.27
CA ILE A 67 -36.20 -0.35 -12.93
C ILE A 67 -37.58 -0.34 -13.60
N ASP A 68 -38.15 -1.52 -13.87
CA ASP A 68 -39.48 -1.69 -14.47
C ASP A 68 -40.50 -2.11 -13.40
N LYS A 69 -40.69 -1.26 -12.38
CA LYS A 69 -41.59 -1.52 -11.25
C LYS A 69 -42.91 -0.74 -11.40
N ASP A 70 -44.01 -1.36 -10.98
CA ASP A 70 -45.36 -0.75 -10.94
C ASP A 70 -45.88 -0.25 -12.31
N GLY A 71 -45.42 -0.84 -13.41
CA GLY A 71 -45.77 -0.42 -14.78
C GLY A 71 -45.09 0.87 -15.23
N LYS A 72 -44.21 1.44 -14.41
CA LYS A 72 -43.39 2.62 -14.73
C LYS A 72 -41.99 2.18 -15.15
N LYS A 73 -41.64 2.43 -16.40
CA LYS A 73 -40.30 2.16 -16.94
C LYS A 73 -39.36 3.30 -16.57
N ARG A 74 -38.57 3.15 -15.50
CA ARG A 74 -37.57 4.15 -15.13
C ARG A 74 -36.36 4.08 -16.07
N SER A 75 -35.85 5.23 -16.46
CA SER A 75 -34.61 5.30 -17.26
C SER A 75 -33.36 5.19 -16.38
N PHE A 76 -33.48 5.32 -15.06
CA PHE A 76 -32.37 5.34 -14.10
C PHE A 76 -32.61 4.41 -12.91
N SER A 77 -31.53 3.98 -12.27
CA SER A 77 -31.55 3.32 -10.97
C SER A 77 -31.49 4.36 -9.85
N ASN A 78 -32.24 4.14 -8.78
CA ASN A 78 -32.18 4.95 -7.56
C ASN A 78 -31.46 4.25 -6.40
N SER A 79 -30.73 3.16 -6.68
CA SER A 79 -29.84 2.54 -5.68
C SER A 79 -28.71 3.50 -5.30
N PHE A 80 -28.42 3.59 -4.00
CA PHE A 80 -27.30 4.41 -3.51
C PHE A 80 -26.63 3.80 -2.28
N VAL A 81 -25.41 4.25 -2.01
CA VAL A 81 -24.69 4.02 -0.74
C VAL A 81 -24.18 5.37 -0.22
N LEU A 82 -24.36 5.64 1.07
CA LEU A 82 -23.87 6.81 1.78
C LEU A 82 -22.91 6.38 2.89
N ILE A 83 -21.67 6.90 2.84
CA ILE A 83 -20.61 6.59 3.79
C ILE A 83 -20.26 7.85 4.59
N GLN A 84 -20.20 7.72 5.91
CA GLN A 84 -19.63 8.75 6.80
C GLN A 84 -18.17 8.41 7.10
N HIS A 85 -17.32 9.43 7.01
CA HIS A 85 -15.89 9.37 7.27
C HIS A 85 -15.50 10.31 8.39
N GLN A 86 -14.48 9.91 9.16
CA GLN A 86 -13.92 10.71 10.25
C GLN A 86 -12.42 10.83 10.03
N TYR A 87 -11.98 12.02 9.64
CA TYR A 87 -10.58 12.36 9.46
C TYR A 87 -10.04 13.11 10.68
N GLU A 88 -8.81 12.78 11.08
CA GLU A 88 -8.04 13.53 12.08
C GLU A 88 -6.61 13.72 11.58
N SER A 89 -6.13 14.97 11.55
CA SER A 89 -4.77 15.34 11.17
C SER A 89 -3.75 15.10 12.30
N PRO A 90 -2.42 15.14 12.03
CA PRO A 90 -1.39 15.01 13.06
C PRO A 90 -1.55 15.97 14.26
N ASN A 91 -1.92 17.23 14.01
CA ASN A 91 -2.18 18.27 15.01
C ASN A 91 -3.66 18.31 15.43
N LYS A 92 -4.37 17.19 15.32
CA LYS A 92 -5.71 16.97 15.88
C LYS A 92 -6.82 17.83 15.25
N GLN A 93 -6.61 18.34 14.04
CA GLN A 93 -7.70 18.92 13.27
C GLN A 93 -8.62 17.80 12.79
N LYS A 94 -9.92 17.94 13.05
CA LYS A 94 -10.92 16.94 12.67
C LYS A 94 -11.73 17.42 11.48
N LEU A 95 -12.17 16.48 10.65
CA LEU A 95 -13.11 16.72 9.57
C LEU A 95 -14.04 15.50 9.46
N CYS A 96 -15.34 15.72 9.66
CA CYS A 96 -16.36 14.74 9.30
C CYS A 96 -16.82 15.02 7.88
N PHE A 97 -16.69 14.06 6.98
CA PHE A 97 -17.16 14.20 5.60
C PHE A 97 -17.92 12.96 5.16
N TYR A 98 -18.69 13.10 4.10
CA TYR A 98 -19.53 12.06 3.54
C TYR A 98 -19.12 11.79 2.10
N SER A 99 -19.25 10.53 1.68
CA SER A 99 -19.23 10.18 0.27
C SER A 99 -20.54 9.48 -0.11
N LEU A 100 -21.21 10.02 -1.13
CA LEU A 100 -22.45 9.50 -1.68
C LEU A 100 -22.18 8.90 -3.06
N TYR A 101 -22.73 7.72 -3.31
CA TYR A 101 -22.63 7.00 -4.57
C TYR A 101 -24.04 6.66 -5.02
N ASN A 102 -24.59 7.45 -5.94
CA ASN A 102 -25.96 7.33 -6.44
C ASN A 102 -25.98 6.74 -7.86
N HIS A 103 -27.13 6.20 -8.29
CA HIS A 103 -27.27 5.45 -9.54
C HIS A 103 -26.41 4.18 -9.59
N LEU A 104 -26.31 3.46 -8.46
CA LEU A 104 -25.70 2.14 -8.43
C LEU A 104 -26.61 1.09 -9.09
N SER A 105 -26.08 -0.07 -9.46
CA SER A 105 -26.84 -1.16 -10.08
C SER A 105 -28.00 -1.62 -9.18
N PHE A 106 -29.10 -2.04 -9.80
CA PHE A 106 -30.29 -2.56 -9.12
C PHE A 106 -30.18 -4.07 -8.91
N PHE A 107 -31.02 -4.63 -8.03
CA PHE A 107 -30.90 -6.00 -7.54
C PHE A 107 -30.96 -7.04 -8.65
N GLN A 108 -31.99 -7.01 -9.51
CA GLN A 108 -32.13 -7.95 -10.64
C GLN A 108 -30.92 -7.96 -11.56
N GLU A 109 -30.30 -6.80 -11.79
CA GLU A 109 -29.06 -6.69 -12.59
C GLU A 109 -27.84 -7.30 -11.89
N MET A 110 -27.78 -7.25 -10.56
CA MET A 110 -26.66 -7.82 -9.82
C MET A 110 -26.73 -9.36 -9.69
N ILE A 111 -27.93 -9.94 -9.76
CA ILE A 111 -28.14 -11.40 -9.69
C ILE A 111 -27.37 -12.08 -10.83
N GLY A 112 -26.38 -12.90 -10.48
CA GLY A 112 -25.67 -13.75 -11.43
C GLY A 112 -24.15 -13.60 -11.41
N ASN A 113 -23.56 -12.42 -11.16
CA ASN A 113 -22.09 -12.28 -11.08
C ASN A 113 -21.53 -10.96 -10.43
N LYS A 114 -22.36 -10.00 -9.96
CA LYS A 114 -21.88 -8.65 -9.54
C LYS A 114 -22.50 -8.14 -8.23
N ILE A 115 -22.45 -8.92 -7.14
CA ILE A 115 -22.94 -8.46 -5.82
C ILE A 115 -21.75 -8.08 -4.91
N PRO A 116 -21.69 -6.82 -4.41
CA PRO A 116 -20.68 -6.37 -3.46
C PRO A 116 -20.57 -7.24 -2.21
N ALA A 117 -19.37 -7.36 -1.65
CA ALA A 117 -19.12 -8.16 -0.44
C ALA A 117 -19.92 -7.65 0.77
N ILE A 118 -20.25 -6.35 0.80
CA ILE A 118 -21.12 -5.76 1.82
C ILE A 118 -22.53 -6.36 1.87
N PHE A 119 -22.97 -7.00 0.76
CA PHE A 119 -24.26 -7.69 0.66
C PHE A 119 -24.13 -9.22 0.63
N LYS A 120 -22.97 -9.75 1.05
CA LYS A 120 -22.67 -11.19 1.07
C LYS A 120 -22.20 -11.64 2.44
N VAL A 121 -22.62 -12.84 2.82
CA VAL A 121 -21.97 -13.61 3.88
C VAL A 121 -21.56 -14.99 3.41
N ASN A 122 -20.47 -15.47 4.00
CA ASN A 122 -19.94 -16.79 3.75
C ASN A 122 -20.72 -17.81 4.58
N ALA A 123 -21.59 -18.59 3.93
CA ALA A 123 -22.12 -19.81 4.48
C ALA A 123 -21.25 -21.01 4.07
N TYR A 124 -21.41 -22.13 4.78
CA TYR A 124 -20.72 -23.37 4.48
C TYR A 124 -21.75 -24.47 4.33
N SER A 125 -21.55 -25.35 3.36
CA SER A 125 -22.32 -26.58 3.24
C SER A 125 -21.41 -27.75 2.94
N VAL A 126 -21.87 -28.97 3.18
CA VAL A 126 -21.13 -30.17 2.76
C VAL A 126 -21.15 -30.27 1.24
N LYS A 127 -19.98 -30.51 0.63
CA LYS A 127 -19.84 -30.68 -0.84
C LYS A 127 -20.66 -31.86 -1.33
N ASP A 128 -21.23 -31.74 -2.52
CA ASP A 128 -21.93 -32.84 -3.19
C ASP A 128 -20.99 -33.99 -3.59
N THR A 129 -19.68 -33.76 -3.52
CA THR A 129 -18.62 -34.74 -3.78
C THR A 129 -17.97 -35.28 -2.50
N ALA A 130 -18.41 -34.88 -1.31
CA ALA A 130 -17.84 -35.34 -0.05
C ALA A 130 -18.00 -36.86 0.09
N LYS A 131 -16.94 -37.58 0.47
CA LYS A 131 -16.88 -39.06 0.36
C LYS A 131 -16.96 -39.79 1.69
N ASP A 132 -17.05 -39.09 2.80
CA ASP A 132 -17.15 -39.74 4.11
C ASP A 132 -18.46 -40.50 4.19
N THR A 133 -18.46 -41.66 4.85
CA THR A 133 -19.64 -42.52 4.99
C THR A 133 -19.88 -42.87 6.45
N LYS A 134 -21.14 -43.20 6.78
CA LYS A 134 -21.50 -43.66 8.12
C LYS A 134 -20.93 -45.05 8.33
N GLU A 135 -19.85 -45.15 9.09
CA GLU A 135 -19.30 -46.44 9.49
C GLU A 135 -20.13 -47.02 10.64
N VAL A 136 -20.73 -48.18 10.39
CA VAL A 136 -21.37 -48.99 11.43
C VAL A 136 -20.48 -50.18 11.76
N LYS A 137 -20.63 -50.73 12.97
CA LYS A 137 -20.04 -52.00 13.37
C LYS A 137 -21.07 -53.10 13.26
N GLY A 138 -20.68 -54.25 12.71
CA GLY A 138 -21.53 -55.42 12.66
C GLY A 138 -21.09 -56.44 11.61
N ALA A 139 -22.04 -57.23 11.10
CA ALA A 139 -21.76 -58.37 10.24
C ALA A 139 -21.47 -57.96 8.79
N LYS A 140 -20.44 -58.56 8.18
CA LYS A 140 -20.11 -58.34 6.76
C LYS A 140 -21.08 -59.08 5.85
N ILE A 141 -21.73 -58.34 4.97
CA ILE A 141 -22.49 -58.89 3.85
C ILE A 141 -21.60 -58.81 2.61
N LYS A 142 -21.22 -59.94 2.05
CA LYS A 142 -20.34 -60.03 0.87
C LYS A 142 -21.04 -60.60 -0.34
N ASP A 143 -20.55 -60.31 -1.54
CA ASP A 143 -20.98 -61.03 -2.74
C ASP A 143 -20.32 -62.43 -2.82
N ALA A 144 -20.73 -63.20 -3.83
CA ALA A 144 -20.19 -64.54 -4.10
C ALA A 144 -18.68 -64.53 -4.43
N SER A 145 -18.14 -63.39 -4.87
CA SER A 145 -16.71 -63.20 -5.16
C SER A 145 -15.91 -62.77 -3.92
N GLY A 146 -16.57 -62.50 -2.80
CA GLY A 146 -15.94 -62.10 -1.54
C GLY A 146 -15.79 -60.58 -1.34
N ASN A 147 -16.31 -59.75 -2.23
CA ASN A 147 -16.31 -58.29 -2.09
C ASN A 147 -17.33 -57.86 -1.04
N LEU A 148 -17.01 -56.82 -0.26
CA LEU A 148 -17.92 -56.29 0.76
C LEU A 148 -19.05 -55.47 0.11
N LEU A 149 -20.30 -55.88 0.34
CA LEU A 149 -21.49 -55.18 -0.12
C LEU A 149 -22.03 -54.19 0.93
N ALA A 150 -22.06 -54.59 2.20
CA ALA A 150 -22.51 -53.76 3.32
C ALA A 150 -22.06 -54.35 4.66
N ILE A 151 -22.15 -53.55 5.73
CA ILE A 151 -22.08 -54.01 7.11
C ILE A 151 -23.47 -53.92 7.73
N ALA A 152 -24.05 -55.04 8.13
CA ALA A 152 -25.32 -55.06 8.85
C ALA A 152 -25.09 -54.65 10.32
N PRO A 153 -25.70 -53.54 10.80
CA PRO A 153 -25.47 -53.05 12.17
C PRO A 153 -25.84 -54.07 13.25
N MET A 154 -25.19 -53.95 14.42
CA MET A 154 -25.59 -54.69 15.64
C MET A 154 -27.09 -54.53 15.94
N GLY A 155 -27.76 -55.61 16.30
CA GLY A 155 -29.22 -55.67 16.50
C GLY A 155 -30.05 -55.98 15.24
N THR A 156 -29.45 -56.01 14.05
CA THR A 156 -30.17 -56.21 12.78
C THR A 156 -30.64 -57.65 12.59
N LYS A 157 -31.85 -57.84 12.06
CA LYS A 157 -32.37 -59.15 11.64
C LYS A 157 -32.00 -59.44 10.18
N LEU A 158 -31.26 -60.52 9.97
CA LEU A 158 -30.90 -61.05 8.65
C LEU A 158 -31.80 -62.25 8.32
N LYS A 159 -32.38 -62.25 7.12
CA LYS A 159 -33.26 -63.32 6.66
C LYS A 159 -32.47 -64.33 5.84
N PHE A 160 -32.51 -65.61 6.19
CA PHE A 160 -31.85 -66.66 5.41
C PHE A 160 -32.59 -66.96 4.11
N LEU A 161 -31.83 -67.22 3.05
CA LEU A 161 -32.34 -67.80 1.80
C LEU A 161 -32.09 -69.33 1.84
N ALA A 162 -33.01 -70.10 1.28
CA ALA A 162 -33.27 -71.50 1.66
C ALA A 162 -32.16 -72.54 1.35
N ASP A 163 -31.12 -72.18 0.59
CA ASP A 163 -30.27 -73.16 -0.11
C ASP A 163 -28.93 -73.53 0.57
N ASP A 164 -28.61 -73.04 1.78
CA ASP A 164 -27.27 -73.22 2.37
C ASP A 164 -27.29 -73.68 3.84
N LYS A 165 -28.04 -74.75 4.16
CA LYS A 165 -28.17 -75.17 5.57
C LYS A 165 -26.88 -75.71 6.20
N ASP A 166 -25.92 -76.17 5.39
CA ASP A 166 -24.72 -76.88 5.86
C ASP A 166 -23.39 -76.17 5.53
N LYS A 167 -23.43 -74.88 5.19
CA LYS A 167 -22.23 -74.08 4.85
C LYS A 167 -21.87 -73.07 5.94
N ASP A 168 -20.57 -72.86 6.16
CA ASP A 168 -20.02 -71.88 7.12
C ASP A 168 -20.34 -70.43 6.73
N ARG A 169 -20.53 -70.17 5.44
CA ARG A 169 -21.08 -68.92 4.88
C ARG A 169 -22.47 -69.19 4.33
N ARG A 170 -23.44 -68.37 4.71
CA ARG A 170 -24.83 -68.51 4.27
C ARG A 170 -25.32 -67.29 3.55
N LYS A 171 -26.16 -67.52 2.54
CA LYS A 171 -26.85 -66.46 1.81
C LYS A 171 -27.98 -65.85 2.66
N VAL A 172 -27.91 -64.54 2.83
CA VAL A 172 -28.84 -63.74 3.63
C VAL A 172 -29.36 -62.55 2.84
N GLU A 173 -30.60 -62.16 3.13
CA GLU A 173 -31.17 -60.87 2.77
C GLU A 173 -31.05 -59.94 3.99
N TYR A 174 -30.32 -58.84 3.81
CA TYR A 174 -30.19 -57.74 4.74
C TYR A 174 -31.03 -56.56 4.25
N LYS A 175 -31.96 -56.10 5.08
CA LYS A 175 -32.71 -54.86 4.83
C LYS A 175 -32.04 -53.72 5.57
N THR A 176 -31.51 -52.74 4.82
CA THR A 176 -30.83 -51.56 5.38
C THR A 176 -31.79 -50.73 6.26
N PRO A 177 -31.28 -49.81 7.10
CA PRO A 177 -32.12 -48.92 7.90
C PRO A 177 -33.17 -48.16 7.10
N LYS A 178 -32.88 -47.78 5.84
CA LYS A 178 -33.85 -47.14 4.95
C LYS A 178 -34.70 -48.09 4.10
N GLY A 179 -34.58 -49.39 4.32
CA GLY A 179 -35.46 -50.38 3.72
C GLY A 179 -34.97 -50.99 2.41
N LYS A 180 -33.74 -50.69 1.96
CA LYS A 180 -33.14 -51.31 0.77
C LYS A 180 -32.75 -52.75 1.08
N SER A 181 -33.19 -53.70 0.27
CA SER A 181 -32.77 -55.10 0.40
C SER A 181 -31.43 -55.33 -0.31
N ILE A 182 -30.46 -55.89 0.41
CA ILE A 182 -29.16 -56.32 -0.09
C ILE A 182 -29.05 -57.83 0.15
N VAL A 183 -28.81 -58.59 -0.91
CA VAL A 183 -28.61 -60.03 -0.83
C VAL A 183 -27.13 -60.33 -0.97
N GLY A 184 -26.58 -61.07 -0.01
CA GLY A 184 -25.18 -61.48 0.00
C GLY A 184 -24.95 -62.63 0.96
N GLU A 185 -23.70 -62.89 1.29
CA GLU A 185 -23.28 -63.96 2.18
C GLU A 185 -22.61 -63.39 3.43
N THR A 186 -22.86 -64.03 4.58
CA THR A 186 -22.20 -63.76 5.86
C THR A 186 -21.78 -65.06 6.53
N TYR A 187 -20.79 -65.02 7.43
CA TYR A 187 -20.44 -66.15 8.29
C TYR A 187 -21.50 -66.34 9.39
N VAL A 188 -21.77 -67.58 9.79
CA VAL A 188 -22.88 -67.92 10.72
C VAL A 188 -22.51 -69.03 11.71
N ALA A 189 -22.85 -68.84 12.99
CA ALA A 189 -22.93 -69.93 13.99
C ALA A 189 -24.34 -70.57 13.96
N LYS A 190 -24.43 -71.90 13.83
CA LYS A 190 -25.67 -72.68 13.60
C LYS A 190 -26.88 -72.29 14.50
N PHE A 191 -27.97 -71.72 13.95
CA PHE A 191 -29.33 -71.69 14.53
C PHE A 191 -30.45 -71.40 13.48
N ASN A 192 -31.74 -71.59 13.84
CA ASN A 192 -32.97 -71.64 13.01
C ASN A 192 -33.39 -70.33 12.27
N THR A 193 -34.27 -70.49 11.25
CA THR A 193 -34.93 -69.58 10.26
C THR A 193 -34.65 -68.07 10.13
N VAL A 194 -34.16 -67.32 11.13
CA VAL A 194 -33.76 -65.89 11.05
C VAL A 194 -32.59 -65.65 12.02
N GLN A 195 -31.59 -64.84 11.63
CA GLN A 195 -30.47 -64.49 12.50
C GLN A 195 -30.55 -63.03 12.95
N ILE A 196 -30.33 -62.78 14.25
CA ILE A 196 -30.23 -61.43 14.81
C ILE A 196 -28.75 -61.18 15.12
N VAL A 197 -28.20 -60.08 14.65
CA VAL A 197 -26.86 -59.62 15.05
C VAL A 197 -26.97 -59.17 16.51
N ASP A 198 -26.18 -59.72 17.44
CA ASP A 198 -26.30 -59.38 18.87
C ASP A 198 -26.09 -57.87 19.10
N ALA A 199 -26.95 -57.26 19.93
CA ALA A 199 -26.98 -55.80 20.16
C ALA A 199 -25.95 -55.30 21.20
N THR A 200 -25.34 -56.19 21.99
CA THR A 200 -24.43 -55.84 23.10
C THR A 200 -23.00 -56.34 22.85
N SER A 201 -22.81 -57.53 22.28
CA SER A 201 -21.50 -58.15 22.00
C SER A 201 -21.06 -58.04 20.54
N GLY A 202 -22.00 -57.91 19.61
CA GLY A 202 -21.73 -57.78 18.18
C GLY A 202 -21.32 -59.09 17.48
N GLU A 203 -21.59 -60.25 18.08
CA GLU A 203 -21.24 -61.52 17.47
C GLU A 203 -22.21 -61.95 16.36
N VAL A 204 -21.65 -62.17 15.18
CA VAL A 204 -21.69 -63.49 14.53
C VAL A 204 -20.25 -63.83 14.14
N LEU A 205 -19.77 -65.03 14.52
CA LEU A 205 -18.38 -65.53 14.46
C LEU A 205 -17.44 -64.82 13.43
N ALA A 206 -16.32 -64.34 13.97
CA ALA A 206 -15.14 -63.70 13.35
C ALA A 206 -15.24 -62.19 13.04
N GLU A 207 -14.81 -61.40 14.04
CA GLU A 207 -14.38 -60.00 14.01
C GLU A 207 -15.44 -58.92 13.70
N SER A 208 -15.58 -57.95 14.63
CA SER A 208 -16.40 -56.76 14.41
C SER A 208 -15.73 -55.84 13.38
N PHE A 209 -16.26 -55.75 12.17
CA PHE A 209 -15.73 -54.89 11.12
C PHE A 209 -16.48 -53.56 11.08
N LYS A 210 -15.77 -52.49 10.73
CA LYS A 210 -16.33 -51.16 10.43
C LYS A 210 -16.50 -50.99 8.93
N GLY A 211 -17.62 -50.42 8.50
CA GLY A 211 -17.89 -50.14 7.09
C GLY A 211 -19.28 -49.55 6.87
N ASN A 212 -19.62 -49.25 5.61
CA ASN A 212 -20.90 -48.67 5.21
C ASN A 212 -22.07 -49.64 5.47
N ASP A 213 -23.20 -49.13 5.96
CA ASP A 213 -24.41 -49.92 6.26
C ASP A 213 -25.24 -50.31 5.03
N GLY A 214 -24.77 -49.98 3.82
CA GLY A 214 -25.38 -50.35 2.54
C GLY A 214 -26.32 -49.30 1.95
N ASP A 215 -26.64 -48.23 2.71
CA ASP A 215 -27.46 -47.10 2.24
C ASP A 215 -26.65 -46.09 1.42
N ASN A 216 -25.31 -46.21 1.37
CA ASN A 216 -24.41 -45.34 0.58
C ASN A 216 -24.60 -43.84 0.88
N GLU A 217 -24.95 -43.49 2.12
CA GLU A 217 -24.98 -42.09 2.54
C GLU A 217 -23.56 -41.52 2.58
N TYR A 218 -23.34 -40.50 1.76
CA TYR A 218 -22.10 -39.76 1.70
C TYR A 218 -22.26 -38.39 2.36
N GLY A 219 -21.18 -37.88 2.92
CA GLY A 219 -21.18 -36.61 3.63
C GLY A 219 -19.79 -36.21 4.09
N ALA A 220 -19.76 -35.42 5.16
CA ALA A 220 -18.54 -35.04 5.86
C ALA A 220 -18.62 -35.47 7.33
N ASN A 221 -17.59 -36.12 7.82
CA ASN A 221 -17.51 -36.52 9.22
C ASN A 221 -17.31 -35.30 10.13
N LEU A 222 -18.07 -35.25 11.22
CA LEU A 222 -17.86 -34.32 12.32
C LEU A 222 -17.07 -35.02 13.42
N TYR A 223 -15.82 -34.62 13.61
CA TYR A 223 -14.91 -35.18 14.59
C TYR A 223 -15.01 -34.46 15.92
N LYS A 224 -14.71 -35.15 17.02
CA LYS A 224 -14.64 -34.52 18.35
C LYS A 224 -13.46 -33.56 18.50
N GLU A 225 -12.32 -33.89 17.89
CA GLU A 225 -11.09 -33.10 17.87
C GLU A 225 -10.58 -32.90 16.43
N ALA A 226 -9.71 -31.90 16.20
CA ALA A 226 -9.15 -31.55 14.89
C ALA A 226 -8.08 -32.54 14.38
N LYS A 227 -8.43 -33.83 14.27
CA LYS A 227 -7.54 -34.90 13.75
C LYS A 227 -8.34 -36.09 13.21
N ASN A 228 -7.81 -36.75 12.17
CA ASN A 228 -8.48 -37.88 11.48
C ASN A 228 -8.71 -39.11 12.38
N SER A 229 -7.88 -39.30 13.42
CA SER A 229 -8.01 -40.41 14.37
C SER A 229 -9.00 -40.15 15.50
N SER A 230 -9.64 -38.97 15.53
CA SER A 230 -10.59 -38.61 16.58
C SER A 230 -11.92 -39.36 16.41
N GLU A 231 -12.67 -39.45 17.50
CA GLU A 231 -14.04 -39.98 17.51
C GLU A 231 -14.93 -39.19 16.55
N ILE A 232 -15.61 -39.89 15.64
CA ILE A 232 -16.62 -39.31 14.73
C ILE A 232 -17.93 -39.20 15.52
N LYS A 233 -18.40 -37.97 15.73
CA LYS A 233 -19.65 -37.68 16.43
C LYS A 233 -20.87 -37.92 15.54
N GLN A 234 -20.77 -37.56 14.26
CA GLN A 234 -21.84 -37.73 13.28
C GLN A 234 -21.32 -37.62 11.85
N LEU A 235 -22.05 -38.19 10.90
CA LEU A 235 -21.90 -37.88 9.48
C LEU A 235 -22.87 -36.76 9.11
N ILE A 236 -22.36 -35.67 8.55
CA ILE A 236 -23.15 -34.56 8.02
C ILE A 236 -23.41 -34.83 6.54
N VAL A 237 -24.65 -35.11 6.16
CA VAL A 237 -24.99 -35.50 4.78
C VAL A 237 -24.69 -34.39 3.76
N ARG A 238 -24.37 -34.77 2.53
CA ARG A 238 -24.13 -33.84 1.41
C ARG A 238 -25.22 -32.78 1.29
N GLY A 239 -24.84 -31.55 0.94
CA GLY A 239 -25.76 -30.42 0.81
C GLY A 239 -26.22 -29.79 2.13
N SER A 240 -25.98 -30.43 3.29
CA SER A 240 -26.36 -29.84 4.58
C SER A 240 -25.63 -28.53 4.85
N SER A 241 -26.37 -27.53 5.32
CA SER A 241 -25.84 -26.24 5.78
C SER A 241 -25.19 -26.37 7.16
N ILE A 242 -24.04 -25.71 7.33
CA ILE A 242 -23.28 -25.71 8.59
C ILE A 242 -22.78 -24.32 8.95
N GLU A 243 -22.64 -24.05 10.26
CA GLU A 243 -21.98 -22.85 10.76
C GLU A 243 -20.63 -23.19 11.39
N ILE A 244 -19.60 -22.47 10.95
CA ILE A 244 -18.26 -22.57 11.53
C ILE A 244 -17.99 -21.42 12.50
N ALA A 245 -17.16 -21.71 13.50
CA ALA A 245 -16.71 -20.74 14.48
C ALA A 245 -16.09 -19.51 13.80
N LYS A 246 -16.32 -18.31 14.36
CA LYS A 246 -15.95 -17.02 13.74
C LYS A 246 -14.45 -16.96 13.46
N GLU A 247 -13.65 -17.47 14.39
CA GLU A 247 -12.20 -17.53 14.31
C GLU A 247 -11.69 -18.41 13.17
N ASP A 248 -12.48 -19.37 12.67
CA ASP A 248 -12.10 -20.33 11.62
C ASP A 248 -12.62 -19.96 10.23
N ARG A 249 -13.41 -18.88 10.13
CA ARG A 249 -13.92 -18.39 8.83
C ARG A 249 -12.77 -17.96 7.92
N GLY A 250 -12.77 -18.48 6.69
CA GLY A 250 -11.74 -18.23 5.69
C GLY A 250 -10.47 -19.09 5.83
N LYS A 251 -10.36 -19.95 6.86
CA LYS A 251 -9.23 -20.88 7.01
C LYS A 251 -9.43 -22.16 6.20
N THR A 252 -8.32 -22.85 5.94
CA THR A 252 -8.28 -24.21 5.41
C THR A 252 -7.79 -25.19 6.47
N GLY A 253 -8.09 -26.48 6.31
CA GLY A 253 -7.80 -27.53 7.28
C GLY A 253 -9.02 -27.89 8.14
N TRP A 254 -8.82 -28.07 9.44
CA TRP A 254 -9.88 -28.41 10.39
C TRP A 254 -10.64 -27.16 10.84
N LEU A 255 -11.94 -27.12 10.59
CA LEU A 255 -12.81 -26.02 10.96
C LEU A 255 -13.75 -26.47 12.07
N LYS A 256 -13.86 -25.67 13.13
CA LYS A 256 -14.80 -25.95 14.22
C LYS A 256 -16.23 -25.67 13.75
N VAL A 257 -17.06 -26.71 13.73
CA VAL A 257 -18.48 -26.63 13.42
C VAL A 257 -19.26 -26.41 14.71
N THR A 258 -20.07 -25.36 14.69
CA THR A 258 -20.90 -24.91 15.81
C THR A 258 -22.39 -25.22 15.62
N LYS A 259 -22.79 -25.49 14.37
CA LYS A 259 -24.17 -25.81 14.00
C LYS A 259 -24.23 -26.65 12.73
N VAL A 260 -25.15 -27.62 12.68
CA VAL A 260 -25.52 -28.39 11.49
C VAL A 260 -27.03 -28.31 11.35
N GLY A 261 -27.54 -27.69 10.29
CA GLY A 261 -28.96 -27.31 10.23
C GLY A 261 -29.34 -26.46 11.45
N ASP A 262 -30.28 -26.95 12.28
CA ASP A 262 -30.70 -26.30 13.53
C ASP A 262 -30.08 -26.85 14.80
N GLU A 263 -29.33 -27.94 14.70
CA GLU A 263 -28.71 -28.55 15.86
C GLU A 263 -27.39 -27.85 16.18
N LYS A 264 -27.33 -27.29 17.40
CA LYS A 264 -26.05 -26.85 17.97
C LYS A 264 -25.19 -28.07 18.19
N VAL A 265 -24.07 -28.09 17.48
CA VAL A 265 -23.09 -29.17 17.59
C VAL A 265 -21.75 -28.58 17.95
N SER A 266 -20.86 -29.43 18.47
CA SER A 266 -19.48 -29.04 18.73
C SER A 266 -18.60 -30.16 18.22
N GLY A 267 -17.76 -29.83 17.25
CA GLY A 267 -16.82 -30.75 16.62
C GLY A 267 -16.06 -30.06 15.50
N TYR A 268 -15.24 -30.81 14.79
CA TYR A 268 -14.37 -30.33 13.73
C TYR A 268 -14.65 -31.08 12.44
N CYS A 269 -14.71 -30.36 11.34
CA CYS A 269 -14.85 -30.92 10.01
C CYS A 269 -13.72 -30.41 9.12
N ASN A 270 -13.21 -31.24 8.22
CA ASN A 270 -12.15 -30.81 7.32
C ASN A 270 -12.75 -29.97 6.17
N SER A 271 -12.22 -28.76 5.99
CA SER A 271 -12.58 -27.83 4.90
C SER A 271 -12.57 -28.46 3.51
N GLY A 272 -11.77 -29.51 3.27
CA GLY A 272 -11.76 -30.25 2.00
C GLY A 272 -13.11 -30.84 1.61
N ALA A 273 -13.95 -31.19 2.60
CA ALA A 273 -15.30 -31.74 2.41
C ALA A 273 -16.40 -30.66 2.35
N LEU A 274 -16.05 -29.38 2.52
CA LEU A 274 -16.99 -28.27 2.65
C LEU A 274 -16.90 -27.32 1.46
N LYS A 275 -18.04 -26.87 0.93
CA LYS A 275 -18.10 -25.76 -0.03
C LYS A 275 -18.54 -24.49 0.68
N LYS A 276 -17.87 -23.40 0.33
CA LYS A 276 -18.28 -22.05 0.69
C LYS A 276 -19.44 -21.67 -0.24
N VAL A 277 -20.50 -21.13 0.33
CA VAL A 277 -21.67 -20.63 -0.41
C VAL A 277 -21.82 -19.16 -0.06
N ASP A 278 -21.75 -18.30 -1.07
CA ASP A 278 -22.10 -16.89 -0.90
C ASP A 278 -23.62 -16.80 -0.72
N VAL A 279 -24.06 -16.28 0.42
CA VAL A 279 -25.47 -16.01 0.70
C VAL A 279 -25.69 -14.51 0.64
N PHE A 280 -26.66 -14.08 -0.16
CA PHE A 280 -27.06 -12.68 -0.25
C PHE A 280 -27.75 -12.24 1.03
N THR A 281 -27.39 -11.06 1.53
CA THR A 281 -27.89 -10.54 2.80
C THR A 281 -29.10 -9.61 2.66
N LEU A 282 -29.48 -9.27 1.43
CA LEU A 282 -30.63 -8.40 1.14
C LEU A 282 -31.93 -9.20 1.23
N THR A 283 -32.89 -8.75 2.03
CA THR A 283 -34.27 -9.28 2.03
C THR A 283 -35.14 -8.50 1.05
N ASN A 284 -36.23 -9.10 0.56
CA ASN A 284 -37.16 -8.44 -0.36
C ASN A 284 -37.75 -7.14 0.24
N ASP A 285 -38.01 -7.18 1.54
CA ASP A 285 -38.54 -6.08 2.36
C ASP A 285 -37.54 -4.92 2.56
N GLN A 286 -36.24 -5.16 2.35
CA GLN A 286 -35.20 -4.12 2.33
C GLN A 286 -35.01 -3.48 0.95
N LEU A 287 -35.45 -4.15 -0.13
CA LEU A 287 -35.36 -3.57 -1.47
C LEU A 287 -36.28 -2.35 -1.57
N ASP A 288 -35.84 -1.36 -2.35
CA ASP A 288 -36.55 -0.09 -2.60
C ASP A 288 -36.77 0.82 -1.37
N THR A 289 -36.24 0.47 -0.19
CA THR A 289 -36.31 1.30 1.02
C THR A 289 -34.94 1.82 1.43
N VAL A 290 -34.91 2.94 2.16
CA VAL A 290 -33.68 3.45 2.77
C VAL A 290 -33.39 2.65 4.04
N VAL A 291 -32.29 1.92 4.04
CA VAL A 291 -31.80 1.15 5.19
C VAL A 291 -30.69 1.94 5.86
N ASN A 292 -30.73 2.05 7.19
CA ASN A 292 -29.79 2.84 8.00
C ASN A 292 -28.82 1.96 8.80
N PRO A 293 -27.86 1.24 8.18
CA PRO A 293 -26.94 0.38 8.93
C PRO A 293 -25.80 1.18 9.58
N CYS A 294 -24.88 0.47 10.21
CA CYS A 294 -23.52 0.92 10.55
C CYS A 294 -22.55 -0.19 10.13
N ILE A 295 -22.20 -0.20 8.83
CA ILE A 295 -21.28 -1.19 8.25
C ILE A 295 -19.94 -0.54 8.01
N GLU A 296 -18.90 -1.02 8.69
CA GLU A 296 -17.52 -0.59 8.44
C GLU A 296 -17.08 -0.97 7.03
N VAL A 297 -16.46 -0.03 6.34
CA VAL A 297 -15.85 -0.21 5.02
C VAL A 297 -14.44 0.32 5.01
N LYS A 298 -13.60 -0.28 4.17
CA LYS A 298 -12.21 0.11 3.96
C LYS A 298 -12.01 0.79 2.62
N ALA A 299 -11.03 1.67 2.55
CA ALA A 299 -10.62 2.32 1.31
C ALA A 299 -10.27 1.26 0.24
N GLY A 300 -11.06 1.22 -0.84
CA GLY A 300 -10.93 0.24 -1.92
C GLY A 300 -11.88 -0.96 -1.83
N ASP A 301 -12.76 -1.03 -0.83
CA ASP A 301 -13.83 -2.03 -0.82
C ASP A 301 -14.85 -1.71 -1.91
N ILE A 302 -15.28 -2.72 -2.67
CA ILE A 302 -16.36 -2.58 -3.65
C ILE A 302 -17.67 -2.39 -2.90
N ILE A 303 -18.33 -1.27 -3.14
CA ILE A 303 -19.62 -0.88 -2.53
C ILE A 303 -20.78 -0.95 -3.52
N GLY A 304 -20.49 -1.09 -4.81
CA GLY A 304 -21.50 -1.17 -5.85
C GLY A 304 -20.89 -1.24 -7.24
N PHE A 305 -21.75 -1.23 -8.24
CA PHE A 305 -21.38 -1.14 -9.66
C PHE A 305 -22.19 -0.02 -10.30
N THR A 306 -21.64 0.64 -11.31
CA THR A 306 -22.34 1.66 -12.11
C THR A 306 -23.69 1.13 -12.61
N GLY A 307 -24.79 1.79 -12.25
CA GLY A 307 -26.14 1.45 -12.66
C GLY A 307 -26.58 2.19 -13.93
N LYS A 308 -27.83 1.93 -14.34
CA LYS A 308 -28.50 2.65 -15.43
C LYS A 308 -28.78 4.10 -15.00
N ASN A 309 -28.52 5.06 -15.88
CA ASN A 309 -28.80 6.48 -15.67
C ASN A 309 -29.23 7.16 -17.00
N GLY A 310 -30.13 6.49 -17.72
CA GLY A 310 -30.57 6.90 -19.05
C GLY A 310 -31.27 8.25 -19.08
N PHE A 311 -31.07 8.98 -20.17
CA PHE A 311 -31.72 10.27 -20.46
C PHE A 311 -32.20 10.30 -21.93
N GLU A 312 -32.86 11.39 -22.33
CA GLU A 312 -33.44 11.53 -23.67
C GLU A 312 -32.42 11.18 -24.78
N LYS A 313 -32.80 10.30 -25.70
CA LYS A 313 -31.97 9.78 -26.82
C LYS A 313 -30.78 8.89 -26.40
N GLN A 314 -30.54 8.66 -25.11
CA GLN A 314 -29.51 7.76 -24.58
C GLN A 314 -30.02 6.91 -23.39
N GLU A 315 -31.11 6.17 -23.58
CA GLU A 315 -31.72 5.35 -22.53
C GLU A 315 -30.80 4.25 -21.96
N ALA A 316 -29.80 3.82 -22.75
CA ALA A 316 -28.82 2.81 -22.35
C ALA A 316 -27.62 3.39 -21.59
N TYR A 317 -27.59 4.70 -21.32
CA TYR A 317 -26.49 5.33 -20.60
C TYR A 317 -26.34 4.75 -19.18
N ARG A 318 -25.08 4.55 -18.78
CA ARG A 318 -24.70 4.03 -17.49
C ARG A 318 -23.65 4.92 -16.85
N GLY A 319 -23.86 5.24 -15.59
CA GLY A 319 -22.90 5.97 -14.79
C GLY A 319 -23.38 6.14 -13.36
N VAL A 320 -22.45 6.05 -12.42
CA VAL A 320 -22.70 6.37 -11.01
C VAL A 320 -22.44 7.86 -10.81
N HIS A 321 -23.27 8.54 -10.02
CA HIS A 321 -22.95 9.87 -9.50
C HIS A 321 -22.21 9.72 -8.17
N VAL A 322 -21.08 10.40 -8.05
CA VAL A 322 -20.25 10.39 -6.84
C VAL A 322 -20.09 11.81 -6.33
N GLU A 323 -20.32 11.98 -5.04
CA GLU A 323 -20.28 13.26 -4.36
C GLU A 323 -19.48 13.15 -3.05
N VAL A 324 -18.73 14.19 -2.72
CA VAL A 324 -18.00 14.30 -1.45
C VAL A 324 -18.37 15.63 -0.81
N PHE A 325 -18.93 15.60 0.40
CA PHE A 325 -19.39 16.81 1.07
C PHE A 325 -19.20 16.75 2.59
N THR A 326 -19.27 17.91 3.24
CA THR A 326 -19.18 18.04 4.69
C THR A 326 -20.11 19.14 5.22
N PRO A 327 -20.77 18.95 6.37
CA PRO A 327 -21.45 20.02 7.08
C PRO A 327 -20.50 20.89 7.91
N ASP A 328 -19.24 20.48 8.08
CA ASP A 328 -18.25 21.20 8.88
C ASP A 328 -17.77 22.47 8.14
N ASP A 329 -17.34 23.48 8.89
CA ASP A 329 -16.63 24.63 8.33
C ASP A 329 -15.20 24.22 7.95
N VAL A 330 -14.88 24.34 6.66
CA VAL A 330 -13.60 23.92 6.10
C VAL A 330 -12.59 25.05 6.00
N THR A 331 -12.93 26.28 6.37
CA THR A 331 -12.07 27.46 6.16
C THR A 331 -10.68 27.27 6.78
N ASN A 332 -10.63 26.83 8.03
CA ASN A 332 -9.37 26.60 8.75
C ASN A 332 -8.66 25.33 8.28
N PHE A 333 -9.42 24.36 7.76
CA PHE A 333 -8.88 23.13 7.18
C PHE A 333 -8.15 23.40 5.88
N LEU A 334 -8.75 24.17 4.97
CA LEU A 334 -8.15 24.53 3.70
C LEU A 334 -6.88 25.37 3.86
N LYS A 335 -6.86 26.29 4.83
CA LYS A 335 -5.72 27.20 5.10
C LYS A 335 -4.63 26.59 5.97
N ASN A 336 -4.81 25.38 6.47
CA ASN A 336 -3.88 24.74 7.41
C ASN A 336 -3.53 25.60 8.64
N GLU A 337 -4.52 26.24 9.28
CA GLU A 337 -4.26 27.11 10.43
C GLU A 337 -3.64 26.36 11.62
N ASN A 338 -3.88 25.05 11.69
CA ASN A 338 -3.31 24.14 12.69
C ASN A 338 -1.84 23.77 12.40
N LYS A 339 -1.25 24.25 11.30
CA LYS A 339 0.17 24.06 10.95
C LYS A 339 0.56 22.59 10.82
N ASP A 340 -0.35 21.77 10.33
CA ASP A 340 -0.05 20.39 10.01
C ASP A 340 1.03 20.31 8.93
N GLY A 341 2.00 19.41 9.13
CA GLY A 341 3.10 19.22 8.20
C GLY A 341 4.12 20.38 8.11
N ASP A 342 4.08 21.39 8.99
CA ASP A 342 5.00 22.54 8.96
C ASP A 342 6.49 22.16 9.08
N LYS A 343 6.79 21.02 9.71
CA LYS A 343 8.15 20.48 9.79
C LYS A 343 8.59 19.70 8.55
N ASN A 344 7.65 19.40 7.65
CA ASN A 344 7.82 18.58 6.45
C ASN A 344 7.29 19.30 5.20
N LYS A 345 7.62 20.58 5.07
CA LYS A 345 7.32 21.38 3.88
C LYS A 345 8.15 20.88 2.72
N ASN A 346 7.48 20.27 1.75
CA ASN A 346 8.14 19.59 0.62
C ASN A 346 7.59 20.09 -0.72
N PHE A 347 6.66 21.03 -0.74
CA PHE A 347 6.04 21.52 -1.96
C PHE A 347 6.43 22.96 -2.21
N THR A 348 6.61 23.32 -3.46
CA THR A 348 6.82 24.71 -3.89
C THR A 348 6.08 24.94 -5.20
N LYS A 349 5.77 26.20 -5.49
CA LYS A 349 5.15 26.62 -6.74
C LYS A 349 6.23 27.24 -7.61
N LEU A 350 6.44 26.68 -8.80
CA LEU A 350 7.24 27.30 -9.85
C LEU A 350 6.30 28.13 -10.70
N THR A 351 6.47 29.45 -10.68
CA THR A 351 5.61 30.40 -11.38
C THR A 351 5.93 30.44 -12.87
N GLU A 352 4.93 30.80 -13.69
CA GLU A 352 5.13 31.08 -15.11
C GLU A 352 6.30 32.04 -15.32
N GLY A 353 7.25 31.66 -16.19
CA GLY A 353 8.49 32.40 -16.44
C GLY A 353 9.71 31.89 -15.67
N THR A 354 9.54 31.06 -14.63
CA THR A 354 10.66 30.45 -13.89
C THR A 354 11.57 29.65 -14.84
N GLU A 355 12.88 29.87 -14.76
CA GLU A 355 13.87 29.18 -15.58
C GLU A 355 14.66 28.16 -14.74
N LEU A 356 14.50 26.88 -15.08
CA LEU A 356 15.28 25.81 -14.48
C LEU A 356 16.68 25.74 -15.10
N LYS A 357 17.70 25.65 -14.26
CA LYS A 357 19.10 25.65 -14.68
C LYS A 357 19.51 24.26 -15.20
N LYS A 358 20.32 24.19 -16.26
CA LYS A 358 20.98 22.93 -16.68
C LYS A 358 22.31 22.70 -15.96
N LYS A 359 22.92 23.80 -15.50
CA LYS A 359 24.21 23.85 -14.86
C LYS A 359 24.11 23.73 -13.36
N TYR A 360 25.12 23.11 -12.77
CA TYR A 360 25.31 22.96 -11.35
C TYR A 360 26.70 23.49 -10.96
N PRO A 361 26.81 24.33 -9.92
CA PRO A 361 28.09 24.87 -9.48
C PRO A 361 28.94 23.76 -8.84
N LEU A 362 29.87 23.20 -9.63
CA LEU A 362 30.86 22.24 -9.18
C LEU A 362 32.18 22.57 -9.83
N GLN A 363 33.15 23.00 -9.02
CA GLN A 363 34.50 23.24 -9.49
C GLN A 363 35.23 21.90 -9.67
N VAL A 364 35.58 21.59 -10.91
CA VAL A 364 36.40 20.44 -11.29
C VAL A 364 37.67 20.95 -11.97
N ILE A 365 38.80 20.78 -11.30
CA ILE A 365 40.09 21.29 -11.76
C ILE A 365 40.61 20.52 -12.98
N LYS A 366 41.54 21.14 -13.71
CA LYS A 366 42.25 20.51 -14.82
C LYS A 366 42.95 19.22 -14.36
N ASN A 367 43.12 18.27 -15.28
CA ASN A 367 43.71 16.94 -15.07
C ASN A 367 42.88 15.97 -14.22
N THR A 368 41.70 16.37 -13.71
CA THR A 368 40.83 15.49 -12.91
C THR A 368 40.46 14.23 -13.69
N PRO A 369 40.70 13.02 -13.14
CA PRO A 369 40.36 11.75 -13.79
C PRO A 369 38.85 11.57 -13.92
N VAL A 370 38.44 11.07 -15.07
CA VAL A 370 37.05 10.78 -15.38
C VAL A 370 36.93 9.45 -16.13
N LYS A 371 35.77 8.80 -16.04
CA LYS A 371 35.40 7.72 -16.95
C LYS A 371 34.18 8.13 -17.77
N LYS A 372 34.15 7.73 -19.04
CA LYS A 372 32.98 7.93 -19.92
C LYS A 372 31.89 6.93 -19.50
N THR A 373 30.64 7.38 -19.37
CA THR A 373 29.52 6.49 -19.03
C THR A 373 28.97 5.75 -20.25
N GLY A 374 29.37 6.17 -21.45
CA GLY A 374 28.86 5.67 -22.74
C GLY A 374 27.77 6.55 -23.34
N LYS A 375 27.20 7.51 -22.59
CA LYS A 375 26.25 8.48 -23.16
C LYS A 375 26.98 9.65 -23.81
N THR A 376 26.60 9.95 -25.04
CA THR A 376 27.17 11.04 -25.83
C THR A 376 26.06 11.72 -26.65
N THR A 377 26.22 13.01 -26.89
CA THR A 377 25.44 13.79 -27.86
C THR A 377 26.38 14.28 -28.96
N GLU A 378 25.93 15.20 -29.84
CA GLU A 378 26.78 15.70 -30.92
C GLU A 378 28.04 16.41 -30.39
N ALA A 379 27.93 17.14 -29.27
CA ALA A 379 29.03 17.93 -28.72
C ALA A 379 29.46 17.56 -27.30
N TYR A 380 28.67 16.75 -26.58
CA TYR A 380 28.89 16.46 -25.16
C TYR A 380 29.01 14.96 -24.87
N THR A 381 29.74 14.64 -23.81
CA THR A 381 29.88 13.28 -23.28
C THR A 381 29.60 13.30 -21.78
N GLU A 382 28.77 12.36 -21.33
CA GLU A 382 28.54 12.15 -19.91
C GLU A 382 29.74 11.39 -19.32
N VAL A 383 30.29 11.95 -18.26
CA VAL A 383 31.44 11.43 -17.55
C VAL A 383 31.12 11.27 -16.07
N GLU A 384 31.80 10.34 -15.43
CA GLU A 384 31.77 10.11 -13.98
C GLU A 384 33.15 10.40 -13.40
N LEU A 385 33.22 11.14 -12.29
CA LEU A 385 34.46 11.36 -11.56
C LEU A 385 35.01 10.03 -11.03
N GLU A 386 36.30 9.79 -11.27
CA GLU A 386 36.97 8.53 -10.94
C GLU A 386 38.22 8.78 -10.09
N ASN A 387 38.66 7.74 -9.38
CA ASN A 387 39.94 7.76 -8.67
C ASN A 387 41.11 7.61 -9.65
N LEU A 388 42.30 8.10 -9.26
CA LEU A 388 43.53 7.86 -10.02
C LEU A 388 44.44 6.91 -9.26
N GLU A 389 44.76 5.77 -9.87
CA GLU A 389 45.80 4.88 -9.35
C GLU A 389 47.15 5.26 -9.96
N VAL A 390 48.16 5.41 -9.10
CA VAL A 390 49.54 5.75 -9.48
C VAL A 390 50.53 4.91 -8.68
N ILE A 391 51.79 4.89 -9.12
CA ILE A 391 52.91 4.39 -8.33
C ILE A 391 53.74 5.58 -7.88
N VAL A 392 53.96 5.67 -6.57
CA VAL A 392 54.95 6.58 -5.97
C VAL A 392 56.27 5.84 -5.84
N ASN A 393 57.36 6.53 -6.16
CA ASN A 393 58.71 5.96 -6.16
C ASN A 393 59.35 6.04 -4.78
N ASP A 394 59.09 7.13 -4.06
CA ASP A 394 59.59 7.34 -2.70
C ASP A 394 58.47 7.80 -1.79
N ARG A 395 57.93 6.86 -1.01
CA ARG A 395 56.91 7.14 0.01
C ARG A 395 57.31 8.28 0.94
N GLY A 396 58.59 8.39 1.33
CA GLY A 396 59.04 9.39 2.31
C GLY A 396 59.03 10.82 1.78
N LEU A 397 59.12 11.00 0.46
CA LEU A 397 59.14 12.31 -0.20
C LEU A 397 57.80 12.68 -0.85
N GLU A 398 57.00 11.69 -1.24
CA GLU A 398 55.83 11.87 -2.10
C GLU A 398 54.51 11.60 -1.37
N LEU A 399 54.53 11.00 -0.17
CA LEU A 399 53.33 10.73 0.60
C LEU A 399 53.48 11.24 2.05
N PRO A 400 52.37 11.67 2.68
CA PRO A 400 52.37 12.08 4.07
C PRO A 400 52.46 10.86 5.02
N GLU A 401 52.35 11.10 6.32
CA GLU A 401 52.39 10.02 7.31
C GLU A 401 51.29 8.97 7.06
N TYR A 402 51.67 7.70 7.15
CA TYR A 402 50.78 6.57 6.91
C TYR A 402 49.87 6.33 8.12
N ASN A 403 48.58 6.19 7.88
CA ASN A 403 47.60 5.92 8.92
C ASN A 403 46.54 4.91 8.42
N GLY A 404 46.67 3.66 8.87
CA GLY A 404 45.61 2.64 8.73
C GLY A 404 45.13 2.41 7.29
N GLY A 405 46.05 2.28 6.33
CA GLY A 405 45.74 2.03 4.92
C GLY A 405 45.61 3.29 4.06
N PHE A 406 45.74 4.48 4.66
CA PHE A 406 45.57 5.75 3.97
C PHE A 406 46.72 6.72 4.30
N TYR A 407 46.91 7.67 3.41
CA TYR A 407 47.79 8.82 3.55
C TYR A 407 46.92 10.07 3.42
N ILE A 408 47.02 11.01 4.37
CA ILE A 408 46.16 12.21 4.42
C ILE A 408 47.04 13.45 4.50
N PHE A 409 46.85 14.37 3.56
CA PHE A 409 47.59 15.65 3.52
C PHE A 409 46.99 16.65 4.52
N LYS A 410 47.27 16.50 5.82
CA LYS A 410 46.68 17.34 6.88
C LYS A 410 47.18 18.80 6.82
N ASP A 411 46.29 19.76 7.09
CA ASP A 411 46.57 21.20 7.12
C ASP A 411 46.87 21.78 8.53
N SER A 412 47.21 20.94 9.52
CA SER A 412 47.34 21.38 10.92
C SER A 412 48.56 20.81 11.63
N GLY A 413 49.16 21.60 12.54
CA GLY A 413 50.22 21.18 13.46
C GLY A 413 51.64 21.19 12.87
N SER A 414 52.57 20.54 13.57
CA SER A 414 54.00 20.42 13.17
C SER A 414 54.21 19.69 11.84
N SER A 415 53.19 18.99 11.33
CA SER A 415 53.21 18.22 10.07
C SER A 415 52.96 19.07 8.82
N LYS A 416 52.50 20.33 8.94
CA LYS A 416 52.06 21.16 7.80
C LYS A 416 53.17 21.43 6.77
N VAL A 417 54.38 21.71 7.21
CA VAL A 417 55.53 21.98 6.32
C VAL A 417 55.92 20.72 5.53
N ALA A 418 56.03 19.57 6.21
CA ALA A 418 56.36 18.29 5.57
C ALA A 418 55.27 17.86 4.58
N ASN A 419 53.99 18.01 4.94
CA ASN A 419 52.87 17.69 4.05
C ASN A 419 52.82 18.61 2.83
N THR A 420 53.21 19.88 2.96
CA THR A 420 53.27 20.83 1.82
C THR A 420 54.29 20.37 0.78
N SER A 421 55.48 19.98 1.23
CA SER A 421 56.52 19.43 0.34
C SER A 421 56.10 18.09 -0.27
N ALA A 422 55.52 17.18 0.53
CA ALA A 422 55.04 15.90 0.03
C ALA A 422 53.91 16.06 -0.99
N LEU A 423 52.98 16.99 -0.75
CA LEU A 423 51.89 17.29 -1.68
C LEU A 423 52.42 17.83 -3.01
N ALA A 424 53.39 18.75 -2.97
CA ALA A 424 54.01 19.28 -4.17
C ALA A 424 54.70 18.17 -5.00
N ASN A 425 55.35 17.20 -4.35
CA ASN A 425 55.94 16.06 -5.03
C ASN A 425 54.89 15.08 -5.57
N PHE A 426 53.85 14.78 -4.78
CA PHE A 426 52.74 13.94 -5.21
C PHE A 426 52.01 14.52 -6.43
N ASN A 427 51.81 15.84 -6.44
CA ASN A 427 51.15 16.54 -7.53
C ASN A 427 51.93 16.49 -8.86
N LYS A 428 53.26 16.33 -8.83
CA LYS A 428 54.05 16.02 -10.04
C LYS A 428 53.65 14.69 -10.67
N ILE A 429 53.13 13.75 -9.87
CA ILE A 429 52.71 12.41 -10.31
C ILE A 429 51.26 12.44 -10.77
N VAL A 430 50.37 13.04 -9.97
CA VAL A 430 48.91 13.03 -10.26
C VAL A 430 48.43 14.20 -11.12
N GLY A 431 49.30 15.16 -11.43
CA GLY A 431 49.00 16.31 -12.29
C GLY A 431 48.29 17.45 -11.58
N ASP A 432 48.78 17.86 -10.41
CA ASP A 432 48.25 18.99 -9.62
C ASP A 432 46.79 18.86 -9.16
N ILE A 433 46.26 17.64 -9.09
CA ILE A 433 44.86 17.40 -8.69
C ILE A 433 44.65 17.26 -7.18
N ALA A 434 45.69 16.96 -6.40
CA ALA A 434 45.57 16.74 -4.97
C ALA A 434 45.73 18.05 -4.19
N LYS A 435 44.97 18.19 -3.10
CA LYS A 435 45.03 19.33 -2.17
C LYS A 435 45.17 18.89 -0.70
N MET A 436 45.43 19.86 0.17
CA MET A 436 45.38 19.63 1.62
C MET A 436 43.97 19.18 2.03
N GLY A 437 43.90 18.19 2.92
CA GLY A 437 42.70 17.49 3.35
C GLY A 437 42.40 16.22 2.55
N ASP A 438 42.99 16.04 1.36
CA ASP A 438 42.70 14.89 0.52
C ASP A 438 43.32 13.59 1.06
N THR A 439 42.71 12.48 0.66
CA THR A 439 43.09 11.14 1.07
C THR A 439 43.62 10.33 -0.11
N VAL A 440 44.74 9.65 0.11
CA VAL A 440 45.33 8.68 -0.81
C VAL A 440 45.28 7.32 -0.15
N LYS A 441 44.72 6.32 -0.84
CA LYS A 441 44.61 4.94 -0.36
C LYS A 441 45.83 4.13 -0.77
N LEU A 442 46.40 3.36 0.15
CA LEU A 442 47.39 2.35 -0.19
C LEU A 442 46.69 1.16 -0.86
N GLU A 443 47.08 0.82 -2.09
CA GLU A 443 46.59 -0.39 -2.77
C GLU A 443 47.56 -1.56 -2.58
N LYS A 444 48.86 -1.31 -2.71
CA LYS A 444 49.89 -2.35 -2.56
C LYS A 444 51.24 -1.76 -2.18
N GLU A 445 51.92 -2.41 -1.24
CA GLU A 445 53.34 -2.15 -1.01
C GLU A 445 54.18 -2.85 -2.09
N LEU A 446 55.05 -2.08 -2.74
CA LEU A 446 56.01 -2.57 -3.72
C LEU A 446 57.40 -2.62 -3.07
N GLU A 447 58.39 -3.11 -3.81
CA GLU A 447 59.73 -3.28 -3.27
C GLU A 447 60.35 -1.96 -2.78
N GLY A 448 61.03 -2.04 -1.64
CA GLY A 448 61.64 -0.88 -0.98
C GLY A 448 60.62 0.16 -0.53
N VAL A 449 60.83 1.41 -0.97
CA VAL A 449 60.00 2.58 -0.62
C VAL A 449 58.90 2.88 -1.64
N GLN A 450 58.77 2.07 -2.71
CA GLN A 450 57.72 2.24 -3.70
C GLN A 450 56.35 1.82 -3.15
N ARG A 451 55.29 2.53 -3.53
CA ARG A 451 53.90 2.20 -3.15
C ARG A 451 52.97 2.36 -4.36
N ARG A 452 52.07 1.41 -4.57
CA ARG A 452 50.91 1.58 -5.47
C ARG A 452 49.78 2.18 -4.65
N VAL A 453 49.28 3.33 -5.08
CA VAL A 453 48.29 4.10 -4.33
C VAL A 453 47.18 4.63 -5.24
N SER A 454 46.01 4.85 -4.66
CA SER A 454 44.88 5.49 -5.34
C SER A 454 44.60 6.86 -4.71
N TYR A 455 44.73 7.93 -5.49
CA TYR A 455 44.16 9.23 -5.12
C TYR A 455 42.63 9.13 -5.12
N ILE A 456 42.01 9.42 -3.97
CA ILE A 456 40.56 9.29 -3.79
C ILE A 456 39.89 10.62 -4.12
N ASN A 457 39.11 10.65 -5.19
CA ASN A 457 38.27 11.80 -5.49
C ASN A 457 37.09 11.84 -4.52
N VAL A 458 36.93 12.94 -3.78
CA VAL A 458 35.84 13.12 -2.80
C VAL A 458 34.46 13.05 -3.45
N ASN A 459 34.37 13.37 -4.74
CA ASN A 459 33.14 13.34 -5.53
C ASN A 459 33.10 12.12 -6.48
N LYS A 460 33.86 11.06 -6.20
CA LYS A 460 33.83 9.82 -7.00
C LYS A 460 32.38 9.35 -7.19
N GLY A 461 32.03 8.97 -8.41
CA GLY A 461 30.67 8.53 -8.73
C GLY A 461 29.73 9.65 -9.16
N PHE A 462 30.16 10.91 -9.03
CA PHE A 462 29.41 12.04 -9.52
C PHE A 462 29.44 12.09 -11.05
N THR A 463 28.25 12.10 -11.67
CA THR A 463 28.08 12.13 -13.12
C THR A 463 27.65 13.50 -13.63
N PHE A 464 28.21 13.91 -14.76
CA PHE A 464 27.92 15.18 -15.42
C PHE A 464 28.32 15.17 -16.89
N TRP A 465 27.78 16.10 -17.67
CA TRP A 465 28.08 16.32 -19.06
C TRP A 465 29.17 17.38 -19.23
N VAL A 466 30.15 17.06 -20.07
CA VAL A 466 31.22 17.95 -20.50
C VAL A 466 31.34 17.92 -22.01
N LYS A 467 31.94 18.93 -22.62
CA LYS A 467 32.19 18.86 -24.06
C LYS A 467 33.13 17.71 -24.36
N SER A 468 32.89 17.00 -25.45
CA SER A 468 33.74 15.87 -25.84
C SER A 468 35.20 16.28 -26.10
N GLU A 469 35.42 17.53 -26.57
CA GLU A 469 36.75 18.12 -26.76
C GLU A 469 37.53 18.39 -25.47
N ASP A 470 36.85 18.44 -24.32
CA ASP A 470 37.46 18.72 -23.01
C ASP A 470 38.02 17.46 -22.33
N ILE A 471 37.82 16.30 -22.95
CA ILE A 471 38.27 14.99 -22.45
C ILE A 471 39.53 14.59 -23.20
N GLU A 472 40.64 14.36 -22.48
CA GLU A 472 41.87 13.82 -23.05
C GLU A 472 42.18 12.41 -22.49
N GLU A 473 42.60 11.49 -23.35
CA GLU A 473 43.18 10.21 -22.93
C GLU A 473 44.66 10.41 -22.60
N LYS A 474 45.08 9.95 -21.43
CA LYS A 474 46.48 9.92 -21.00
C LYS A 474 46.92 8.50 -20.69
N THR A 475 48.21 8.24 -20.93
CA THR A 475 48.88 7.01 -20.56
C THR A 475 49.88 7.30 -19.45
N LEU A 476 49.69 6.71 -18.28
CA LEU A 476 50.69 6.67 -17.22
C LEU A 476 51.64 5.50 -17.48
N SER A 477 52.93 5.73 -17.25
CA SER A 477 53.95 4.67 -17.28
C SER A 477 54.56 4.56 -15.89
N PHE A 478 54.59 3.36 -15.35
CA PHE A 478 55.09 3.06 -14.02
C PHE A 478 56.30 2.15 -14.11
N THR A 479 57.38 2.50 -13.42
CA THR A 479 58.57 1.65 -13.31
C THR A 479 58.51 0.89 -12.00
N ILE A 480 58.40 -0.43 -12.04
CA ILE A 480 58.28 -1.30 -10.86
C ILE A 480 59.61 -2.03 -10.66
N GLN A 481 60.20 -1.91 -9.47
CA GLN A 481 61.40 -2.66 -9.08
C GLN A 481 61.04 -4.12 -8.71
N GLN A 482 61.87 -5.09 -9.12
CA GLN A 482 61.69 -6.51 -8.79
C GLN A 482 62.82 -7.07 -7.92
N ALA A 483 62.43 -7.98 -7.03
CA ALA A 483 63.32 -8.52 -6.01
C ALA A 483 64.41 -9.39 -6.60
N SER A 484 65.66 -9.06 -6.27
CA SER A 484 66.82 -9.87 -6.60
C SER A 484 66.75 -11.19 -5.83
N ALA A 485 66.48 -12.30 -6.52
CA ALA A 485 66.48 -13.63 -5.92
C ALA A 485 67.90 -14.05 -5.51
N VAL A 486 68.24 -13.95 -4.23
CA VAL A 486 69.48 -14.53 -3.69
C VAL A 486 69.21 -15.97 -3.25
N LYS A 487 69.67 -16.95 -4.03
CA LYS A 487 69.81 -18.35 -3.58
C LYS A 487 71.07 -18.45 -2.72
N ALA A 488 70.91 -18.69 -1.42
CA ALA A 488 72.02 -19.01 -0.54
C ALA A 488 72.46 -20.48 -0.76
N THR A 489 73.68 -20.67 -1.26
CA THR A 489 74.40 -21.96 -1.17
C THR A 489 75.58 -21.77 -0.23
N SER A 490 75.60 -22.56 0.84
CA SER A 490 76.68 -22.62 1.82
C SER A 490 77.83 -23.48 1.31
N GLN A 491 79.02 -22.89 1.20
CA GLN A 491 80.30 -23.63 1.18
C GLN A 491 81.34 -22.92 2.05
N THR A 492 81.92 -23.69 2.95
CA THR A 492 83.11 -23.40 3.76
C THR A 492 84.39 -23.80 3.01
N THR A 493 85.37 -22.90 2.88
CA THR A 493 86.75 -23.03 3.41
C THR A 493 87.75 -22.04 2.74
N ASN A 494 88.55 -21.41 3.61
CA ASN A 494 89.94 -20.92 3.50
C ASN A 494 90.48 -20.11 2.30
N THR A 495 90.90 -18.88 2.67
CA THR A 495 92.07 -18.09 2.25
C THR A 495 92.19 -17.52 0.82
N SER A 496 92.36 -16.18 0.81
CA SER A 496 93.05 -15.31 -0.17
C SER A 496 92.25 -14.77 -1.36
N ASN A 497 91.98 -13.44 -1.35
CA ASN A 497 91.88 -12.44 -2.44
C ASN A 497 91.53 -12.94 -3.87
N VAL A 498 90.57 -12.42 -4.67
CA VAL A 498 89.77 -11.18 -4.80
C VAL A 498 88.69 -11.49 -5.85
N ALA A 499 87.46 -10.97 -5.71
CA ALA A 499 86.64 -10.43 -6.82
C ALA A 499 85.32 -9.89 -6.26
N VAL A 500 85.19 -8.57 -6.12
CA VAL A 500 83.89 -7.93 -5.92
C VAL A 500 83.19 -7.90 -7.29
N LEU A 501 82.37 -8.90 -7.57
CA LEU A 501 81.38 -8.83 -8.63
C LEU A 501 80.35 -7.76 -8.25
N ALA A 502 80.18 -6.75 -9.11
CA ALA A 502 79.11 -5.77 -8.98
C ALA A 502 77.76 -6.52 -8.93
N PRO A 503 76.84 -6.16 -8.00
CA PRO A 503 75.53 -6.79 -7.94
C PRO A 503 74.79 -6.58 -9.27
N PRO A 504 74.03 -7.56 -9.78
CA PRO A 504 73.28 -7.40 -11.01
C PRO A 504 72.32 -6.22 -10.89
N ALA A 505 72.23 -5.40 -11.94
CA ALA A 505 71.33 -4.26 -11.99
C ALA A 505 69.89 -4.70 -11.64
N PRO A 506 69.16 -3.95 -10.78
CA PRO A 506 67.80 -4.31 -10.41
C PRO A 506 66.95 -4.41 -11.68
N LYS A 507 66.34 -5.58 -11.90
CA LYS A 507 65.39 -5.77 -13.00
C LYS A 507 64.17 -4.91 -12.69
N SER A 508 63.88 -3.95 -13.56
CA SER A 508 62.66 -3.16 -13.49
C SER A 508 61.73 -3.52 -14.65
N THR A 509 60.43 -3.51 -14.37
CA THR A 509 59.38 -3.71 -15.38
C THR A 509 58.56 -2.45 -15.54
N VAL A 510 58.23 -2.10 -16.79
CA VAL A 510 57.38 -0.95 -17.10
C VAL A 510 55.93 -1.40 -17.27
N GLU A 511 55.04 -0.89 -16.45
CA GLU A 511 53.59 -1.06 -16.57
C GLU A 511 52.99 0.24 -17.15
N THR A 512 51.99 0.13 -18.02
CA THR A 512 51.28 1.31 -18.54
C THR A 512 49.79 1.24 -18.24
N LYS A 513 49.18 2.39 -17.92
CA LYS A 513 47.74 2.51 -17.64
C LYS A 513 47.16 3.69 -18.38
N LYS A 514 46.17 3.43 -19.22
CA LYS A 514 45.37 4.46 -19.88
C LYS A 514 44.24 4.94 -18.98
N TYR A 515 43.97 6.23 -18.99
CA TYR A 515 42.84 6.84 -18.31
C TYR A 515 42.38 8.11 -19.03
N ASN A 516 41.12 8.51 -18.83
CA ASN A 516 40.63 9.79 -19.33
C ASN A 516 40.71 10.83 -18.22
N ARG A 517 40.96 12.08 -18.59
CA ARG A 517 40.92 13.23 -17.68
C ARG A 517 40.42 14.48 -18.37
N LEU A 518 40.06 15.49 -17.58
CA LEU A 518 39.73 16.81 -18.11
C LEU A 518 41.00 17.57 -18.51
N ASN A 519 41.00 18.19 -19.69
CA ASN A 519 42.14 18.97 -20.20
C ASN A 519 42.13 20.45 -19.76
N LYS A 520 41.05 20.90 -19.13
CA LYS A 520 40.86 22.25 -18.57
C LYS A 520 40.05 22.21 -17.28
N GLU A 521 40.06 23.33 -16.57
CA GLU A 521 39.22 23.54 -15.39
C GLU A 521 37.78 23.89 -15.79
N ILE A 522 36.83 23.40 -15.02
CA ILE A 522 35.39 23.59 -15.22
C ILE A 522 34.80 24.11 -13.91
N SER A 523 34.23 25.32 -13.92
CA SER A 523 33.61 25.94 -12.75
C SER A 523 32.15 25.51 -12.51
N GLU A 524 31.45 25.17 -13.59
CA GLU A 524 30.07 24.70 -13.58
C GLU A 524 29.93 23.48 -14.48
N VAL A 525 29.24 22.45 -14.00
CA VAL A 525 29.03 21.21 -14.75
C VAL A 525 27.57 21.10 -15.19
N TYR A 526 27.32 20.41 -16.31
CA TYR A 526 25.96 20.18 -16.78
C TYR A 526 25.42 18.86 -16.22
N LEU A 527 24.31 18.89 -15.49
CA LEU A 527 23.65 17.65 -15.03
C LEU A 527 22.63 17.11 -16.04
N ILE A 528 22.33 17.92 -17.05
CA ILE A 528 21.46 17.61 -18.17
C ILE A 528 22.25 17.93 -19.44
N ALA A 529 22.12 17.10 -20.48
CA ALA A 529 22.81 17.34 -21.73
C ALA A 529 22.41 18.73 -22.30
N PRO A 530 23.38 19.62 -22.61
CA PRO A 530 23.07 20.98 -23.04
C PRO A 530 22.25 21.04 -24.32
N ASP A 531 22.53 20.13 -25.24
CA ASP A 531 21.96 19.98 -26.58
C ASP A 531 20.79 18.97 -26.64
N GLU A 532 20.25 18.56 -25.48
CA GLU A 532 19.08 17.70 -25.43
C GLU A 532 17.84 18.41 -25.99
N LYS A 533 17.42 18.05 -27.21
CA LYS A 533 16.38 18.74 -27.99
C LYS A 533 14.98 18.70 -27.35
N ASN A 534 14.72 17.78 -26.42
CA ASN A 534 13.39 17.53 -25.84
C ASN A 534 13.25 17.96 -24.37
N VAL A 535 14.17 18.79 -23.86
CA VAL A 535 14.13 19.27 -22.47
C VAL A 535 13.64 20.71 -22.41
N ASN A 536 12.46 20.92 -21.83
CA ASN A 536 11.95 22.25 -21.51
C ASN A 536 12.46 22.68 -20.12
N THR A 537 13.15 23.81 -20.06
CA THR A 537 13.65 24.40 -18.80
C THR A 537 12.84 25.60 -18.35
N LYS A 538 12.13 26.26 -19.26
CA LYS A 538 11.32 27.45 -18.95
C LYS A 538 9.89 27.05 -18.64
N ILE A 539 9.43 27.36 -17.44
CA ILE A 539 8.06 27.13 -17.01
C ILE A 539 7.13 28.08 -17.76
N VAL A 540 6.15 27.54 -18.50
CA VAL A 540 5.19 28.33 -19.29
C VAL A 540 3.78 28.34 -18.69
N ALA A 541 3.59 27.67 -17.57
CA ALA A 541 2.39 27.72 -16.74
C ALA A 541 2.76 27.31 -15.32
N ASP A 542 2.14 27.93 -14.32
CA ASP A 542 2.35 27.62 -12.91
C ASP A 542 2.29 26.10 -12.65
N VAL A 543 3.29 25.58 -11.91
CA VAL A 543 3.35 24.16 -11.56
C VAL A 543 3.77 24.00 -10.10
N ILE A 544 3.07 23.12 -9.39
CA ILE A 544 3.41 22.77 -8.02
C ILE A 544 4.22 21.48 -8.03
N VAL A 545 5.35 21.49 -7.33
CA VAL A 545 6.34 20.41 -7.38
C VAL A 545 6.68 19.94 -5.98
N ASN A 546 6.82 18.62 -5.81
CA ASN A 546 7.37 18.04 -4.60
C ASN A 546 8.90 18.01 -4.71
N ILE A 547 9.60 18.91 -4.01
CA ILE A 547 11.06 19.05 -4.12
C ILE A 547 11.81 17.82 -3.61
N LYS A 548 11.19 17.02 -2.71
CA LYS A 548 11.81 15.79 -2.18
C LYS A 548 11.80 14.61 -3.13
N GLU A 549 10.99 14.67 -4.19
CA GLU A 549 11.04 13.65 -5.24
C GLU A 549 12.19 13.90 -6.23
N GLY A 550 12.74 15.12 -6.25
CA GLY A 550 13.92 15.45 -7.03
C GLY A 550 15.21 14.87 -6.44
N LYS A 551 16.23 14.69 -7.29
CA LYS A 551 17.57 14.37 -6.80
C LYS A 551 18.18 15.63 -6.18
N ILE A 552 18.64 15.52 -4.94
CA ILE A 552 19.21 16.64 -4.17
C ILE A 552 20.73 16.64 -4.33
N TYR A 553 21.27 17.82 -4.61
CA TYR A 553 22.69 18.11 -4.70
C TYR A 553 23.04 19.21 -3.70
N LYS A 554 24.30 19.23 -3.23
CA LYS A 554 24.79 20.24 -2.29
C LYS A 554 26.07 20.87 -2.81
N ASP A 555 26.03 22.18 -3.04
CA ASP A 555 27.20 22.90 -3.52
C ASP A 555 28.24 23.12 -2.40
N LYS A 556 29.34 23.78 -2.73
CA LYS A 556 30.45 24.05 -1.80
C LYS A 556 30.04 24.88 -0.57
N ASP A 557 28.95 25.64 -0.67
CA ASP A 557 28.43 26.50 0.39
C ASP A 557 27.29 25.79 1.14
N GLU A 558 27.15 24.47 0.96
CA GLU A 558 26.10 23.59 1.50
C GLU A 558 24.67 23.98 1.05
N LYS A 559 24.53 24.75 -0.05
CA LYS A 559 23.20 25.07 -0.59
C LYS A 559 22.62 23.88 -1.32
N GLU A 560 21.32 23.65 -1.13
CA GLU A 560 20.59 22.54 -1.74
C GLU A 560 20.10 22.92 -3.14
N TRP A 561 20.36 22.03 -4.09
CA TRP A 561 19.91 22.11 -5.48
C TRP A 561 19.05 20.90 -5.80
N TYR A 562 17.86 21.15 -6.35
CA TYR A 562 16.89 20.09 -6.68
C TYR A 562 16.85 19.90 -8.18
N LEU A 563 17.16 18.69 -8.66
CA LEU A 563 16.91 18.28 -10.04
C LEU A 563 15.45 17.79 -10.14
N LEU A 564 14.61 18.60 -10.79
CA LEU A 564 13.18 18.39 -10.90
C LEU A 564 12.78 18.04 -12.33
N GLU A 565 11.74 17.22 -12.47
CA GLU A 565 11.14 16.84 -13.75
C GLU A 565 9.60 17.01 -13.73
N PRO A 566 9.09 18.23 -13.51
CA PRO A 566 7.66 18.43 -13.32
C PRO A 566 6.86 18.40 -14.63
N ILE A 567 5.57 18.10 -14.50
CA ILE A 567 4.61 18.16 -15.61
C ILE A 567 3.66 19.33 -15.33
N GLY A 568 3.67 20.35 -16.19
CA GLY A 568 2.70 21.44 -16.17
C GLY A 568 1.64 21.28 -17.24
N VAL A 569 0.54 22.02 -17.11
CA VAL A 569 -0.54 22.06 -18.10
C VAL A 569 -0.71 23.49 -18.58
N GLN A 570 -0.58 23.68 -19.89
CA GLN A 570 -0.82 24.98 -20.53
C GLN A 570 -2.30 25.34 -20.52
N LYS A 571 -2.63 26.62 -20.70
CA LYS A 571 -4.02 27.11 -20.79
C LYS A 571 -4.87 26.42 -21.88
N ASN A 572 -4.23 25.92 -22.94
CA ASN A 572 -4.87 25.14 -24.01
C ASN A 572 -5.09 23.65 -23.65
N GLY A 573 -4.76 23.22 -22.43
CA GLY A 573 -4.91 21.85 -21.94
C GLY A 573 -3.73 20.90 -22.26
N VAL A 574 -2.71 21.37 -22.99
CA VAL A 574 -1.56 20.54 -23.38
C VAL A 574 -0.59 20.38 -22.20
N ALA A 575 -0.27 19.12 -21.87
CA ALA A 575 0.72 18.80 -20.86
C ALA A 575 2.15 18.98 -21.39
N ILE A 576 3.00 19.64 -20.61
CA ILE A 576 4.42 19.87 -20.93
C ILE A 576 5.27 19.28 -19.82
N LYS A 577 6.23 18.44 -20.21
CA LYS A 577 7.28 17.95 -19.32
C LYS A 577 8.43 18.95 -19.28
N TYR A 578 8.84 19.33 -18.07
CA TYR A 578 10.04 20.12 -17.83
C TYR A 578 11.12 19.27 -17.19
N LYS A 579 12.37 19.74 -17.27
CA LYS A 579 13.50 19.13 -16.58
C LYS A 579 14.59 20.16 -16.34
N GLY A 580 15.05 20.26 -15.09
CA GLY A 580 16.09 21.22 -14.73
C GLY A 580 16.33 21.33 -13.23
N LEU A 581 17.32 22.14 -12.89
CA LEU A 581 17.77 22.39 -11.53
C LEU A 581 17.18 23.69 -10.99
N VAL A 582 16.82 23.68 -9.71
CA VAL A 582 16.47 24.90 -8.97
C VAL A 582 17.22 24.92 -7.64
N CYS A 583 17.79 26.07 -7.30
CA CYS A 583 18.40 26.26 -5.99
C CYS A 583 17.30 26.51 -4.96
N LYS A 584 17.45 25.95 -3.75
CA LYS A 584 16.51 26.20 -2.65
C LYS A 584 16.30 27.68 -2.36
N ASP A 585 17.37 28.46 -2.44
CA ASP A 585 17.36 29.90 -2.19
C ASP A 585 16.59 30.69 -3.27
N ASP A 586 16.40 30.11 -4.46
CA ASP A 586 15.66 30.72 -5.57
C ASP A 586 14.13 30.43 -5.47
N LEU A 587 13.70 29.63 -4.49
CA LEU A 587 12.29 29.27 -4.31
C LEU A 587 11.57 30.34 -3.48
N GLU A 588 10.47 30.89 -4.01
CA GLU A 588 9.65 31.91 -3.32
C GLU A 588 9.11 31.40 -1.98
N GLU A 589 8.52 30.20 -2.00
CA GLU A 589 7.90 29.60 -0.82
C GLU A 589 7.98 28.07 -0.89
N ILE A 590 8.27 27.45 0.25
CA ILE A 590 8.11 26.00 0.45
C ILE A 590 6.99 25.81 1.46
N PHE A 591 5.97 25.04 1.12
CA PHE A 591 4.76 24.87 1.91
C PHE A 591 4.39 23.40 2.17
N SER A 592 3.45 23.22 3.10
CA SER A 592 2.93 21.93 3.55
C SER A 592 1.85 21.41 2.59
N PRO A 593 1.74 20.09 2.36
CA PRO A 593 0.62 19.53 1.62
C PRO A 593 -0.74 19.75 2.31
N TYR A 594 -0.75 20.14 3.58
CA TYR A 594 -1.98 20.43 4.33
C TYR A 594 -2.57 21.80 4.03
N ASP A 595 -1.82 22.72 3.40
CA ASP A 595 -2.35 24.01 2.96
C ASP A 595 -2.94 23.88 1.56
N TRP A 596 -4.23 23.54 1.49
CA TRP A 596 -4.95 23.27 0.25
C TRP A 596 -5.04 24.52 -0.62
N THR A 597 -5.08 25.71 -0.01
CA THR A 597 -5.14 26.97 -0.78
C THR A 597 -3.91 27.15 -1.68
N LYS A 598 -2.74 26.64 -1.26
CA LYS A 598 -1.52 26.65 -2.07
C LYS A 598 -1.59 25.73 -3.28
N PHE A 599 -2.50 24.75 -3.28
CA PHE A 599 -2.81 23.88 -4.41
C PHE A 599 -3.94 24.39 -5.30
N GLY A 600 -4.43 25.61 -5.05
CA GLY A 600 -5.47 26.24 -5.85
C GLY A 600 -6.89 26.01 -5.34
N PHE A 601 -7.08 25.33 -4.20
CA PHE A 601 -8.40 25.16 -3.62
C PHE A 601 -8.98 26.48 -3.13
N GLU A 602 -10.20 26.81 -3.57
CA GLU A 602 -10.90 28.05 -3.23
C GLU A 602 -12.31 27.74 -2.74
N LEU A 603 -12.70 28.30 -1.59
CA LEU A 603 -14.06 28.22 -1.07
C LEU A 603 -14.95 29.25 -1.79
N LYS A 604 -16.03 28.78 -2.42
CA LYS A 604 -17.09 29.58 -3.04
C LYS A 604 -18.42 29.27 -2.38
N GLU A 605 -19.12 30.29 -1.90
CA GLU A 605 -20.45 30.13 -1.29
C GLU A 605 -21.52 30.69 -2.22
N ASP A 606 -22.53 29.87 -2.53
CA ASP A 606 -23.77 30.35 -3.13
C ASP A 606 -24.78 30.64 -2.02
N THR A 607 -24.88 31.92 -1.63
CA THR A 607 -25.83 32.32 -0.58
C THR A 607 -27.28 32.20 -1.02
N ALA A 608 -27.56 32.21 -2.33
CA ALA A 608 -28.91 32.07 -2.86
C ALA A 608 -29.35 30.60 -2.91
N ASN A 609 -28.38 29.68 -3.03
CA ASN A 609 -28.62 28.23 -3.16
C ASN A 609 -29.54 27.88 -4.34
N ASN A 610 -29.41 28.60 -5.46
CA ASN A 610 -30.27 28.41 -6.62
C ASN A 610 -29.97 27.05 -7.26
N TYR A 611 -30.99 26.25 -7.51
CA TYR A 611 -30.81 25.03 -8.29
C TYR A 611 -30.61 25.32 -9.78
N ILE A 612 -31.24 26.36 -10.33
CA ILE A 612 -31.22 26.75 -11.74
C ILE A 612 -30.71 28.18 -11.88
N TYR A 613 -29.59 28.38 -12.55
CA TYR A 613 -29.01 29.70 -12.72
C TYR A 613 -29.59 30.44 -13.94
N SER A 614 -30.04 31.67 -13.72
CA SER A 614 -30.61 32.56 -14.74
C SER A 614 -29.53 33.27 -15.57
N LEU A 615 -29.80 33.39 -16.87
CA LEU A 615 -28.94 34.00 -17.89
C LEU A 615 -28.96 35.54 -17.86
N ASP A 616 -30.09 36.14 -17.49
CA ASP A 616 -30.26 37.60 -17.54
C ASP A 616 -29.67 38.32 -16.31
N LYS A 617 -29.51 37.60 -15.19
CA LYS A 617 -29.03 38.13 -13.90
C LYS A 617 -28.22 37.06 -13.17
N PRO A 618 -26.97 36.80 -13.59
CA PRO A 618 -26.14 35.79 -12.95
C PRO A 618 -25.80 36.20 -11.51
N THR A 619 -25.83 35.23 -10.58
CA THR A 619 -25.30 35.43 -9.22
C THR A 619 -23.79 35.61 -9.28
N SER A 620 -23.18 36.17 -8.23
CA SER A 620 -21.71 36.28 -8.15
C SER A 620 -21.04 34.91 -8.24
N PHE A 621 -21.65 33.89 -7.62
CA PHE A 621 -21.22 32.51 -7.68
C PHE A 621 -21.18 31.98 -9.12
N PHE A 622 -22.30 32.12 -9.85
CA PHE A 622 -22.40 31.63 -11.23
C PHE A 622 -21.49 32.42 -12.19
N SER A 623 -21.37 33.74 -12.01
CA SER A 623 -20.47 34.59 -12.79
C SER A 623 -19.00 34.18 -12.66
N ASP A 624 -18.56 33.79 -11.46
CA ASP A 624 -17.19 33.32 -11.25
C ASP A 624 -16.90 32.00 -11.97
N ILE A 625 -17.90 31.10 -12.08
CA ILE A 625 -17.78 29.85 -12.83
C ILE A 625 -17.78 30.15 -14.34
N CYS A 626 -18.64 31.07 -14.82
CA CYS A 626 -18.67 31.46 -16.24
C CYS A 626 -17.29 31.94 -16.71
N LYS A 627 -16.58 32.78 -15.93
CA LYS A 627 -15.21 33.24 -16.26
C LYS A 627 -14.18 32.11 -16.50
N ILE A 628 -14.47 30.89 -16.05
CA ILE A 628 -13.60 29.72 -16.21
C ILE A 628 -13.97 28.91 -17.47
N VAL A 629 -15.26 28.87 -17.83
CA VAL A 629 -15.84 27.92 -18.79
C VAL A 629 -16.24 28.59 -20.10
N ASP A 630 -16.84 29.77 -20.02
CA ASP A 630 -17.42 30.54 -21.14
C ASP A 630 -16.31 30.96 -22.12
N GLU A 631 -16.27 30.30 -23.28
CA GLU A 631 -15.19 30.46 -24.27
C GLU A 631 -15.43 31.67 -25.17
N ASP A 632 -16.68 31.97 -25.50
CA ASP A 632 -17.05 33.04 -26.42
C ASP A 632 -17.44 34.35 -25.71
N GLY A 633 -17.57 34.32 -24.38
CA GLY A 633 -17.79 35.46 -23.52
C GLY A 633 -19.22 35.98 -23.57
N ASP A 634 -20.17 35.16 -24.04
CA ASP A 634 -21.58 35.54 -24.16
C ASP A 634 -22.38 35.36 -22.85
N GLY A 635 -21.76 34.78 -21.82
CA GLY A 635 -22.35 34.51 -20.50
C GLY A 635 -23.27 33.29 -20.48
N ILE A 636 -23.34 32.54 -21.58
CA ILE A 636 -24.09 31.29 -21.74
C ILE A 636 -23.10 30.16 -21.54
N LEU A 637 -23.49 29.12 -20.80
CA LEU A 637 -22.70 27.89 -20.70
C LEU A 637 -23.39 26.81 -21.54
N GLU A 638 -23.08 26.81 -22.83
CA GLU A 638 -23.63 25.82 -23.74
C GLU A 638 -23.06 24.43 -23.43
N PRO A 639 -23.81 23.34 -23.68
CA PRO A 639 -23.33 21.99 -23.39
C PRO A 639 -21.97 21.65 -24.01
N TYR A 640 -21.63 22.23 -25.16
CA TYR A 640 -20.31 22.00 -25.77
C TYR A 640 -19.19 22.77 -25.06
N GLU A 641 -19.45 23.94 -24.46
CA GLU A 641 -18.45 24.70 -23.71
C GLU A 641 -18.12 23.98 -22.40
N LEU A 642 -19.14 23.51 -21.69
CA LEU A 642 -18.95 22.63 -20.53
C LEU A 642 -18.15 21.37 -20.90
N GLN A 643 -18.45 20.77 -22.05
CA GLN A 643 -17.72 19.60 -22.54
C GLN A 643 -16.26 19.92 -22.94
N ARG A 644 -16.01 21.08 -23.56
CA ARG A 644 -14.66 21.55 -23.93
C ARG A 644 -13.84 21.92 -22.71
N ALA A 645 -14.43 22.62 -21.75
CA ALA A 645 -13.81 22.97 -20.48
C ALA A 645 -13.32 21.72 -19.72
N LEU A 646 -14.06 20.61 -19.79
CA LEU A 646 -13.62 19.35 -19.20
C LEU A 646 -12.56 18.61 -20.02
N SER A 647 -12.68 18.67 -21.35
CA SER A 647 -11.66 18.11 -22.24
C SER A 647 -10.35 18.89 -22.17
N ASN A 648 -10.40 20.15 -21.72
CA ASN A 648 -9.25 20.99 -21.43
C ASN A 648 -8.76 20.74 -19.99
N HIS A 649 -7.62 20.08 -19.87
CA HIS A 649 -7.04 19.73 -18.57
C HIS A 649 -6.78 20.93 -17.65
N TYR A 650 -6.53 22.13 -18.18
CA TYR A 650 -6.30 23.33 -17.38
C TYR A 650 -7.60 23.82 -16.73
N THR A 651 -8.67 23.88 -17.53
CA THR A 651 -9.97 24.33 -17.07
C THR A 651 -10.60 23.32 -16.11
N ALA A 652 -10.52 22.01 -16.44
CA ALA A 652 -10.93 20.93 -15.54
C ALA A 652 -10.19 20.98 -14.19
N ASP A 653 -8.88 21.29 -14.20
CA ASP A 653 -8.12 21.44 -12.98
C ASP A 653 -8.67 22.57 -12.10
N LYS A 654 -8.91 23.76 -12.67
CA LYS A 654 -9.51 24.89 -11.93
C LYS A 654 -10.87 24.57 -11.33
N LEU A 655 -11.79 24.03 -12.14
CA LEU A 655 -13.14 23.68 -11.67
C LEU A 655 -13.08 22.66 -10.53
N SER A 656 -12.19 21.67 -10.63
CA SER A 656 -12.04 20.64 -9.61
C SER A 656 -11.51 21.15 -8.26
N HIS A 657 -10.89 22.33 -8.25
CA HIS A 657 -10.37 22.96 -7.03
C HIS A 657 -11.37 23.96 -6.40
N LEU A 658 -12.53 24.19 -7.01
CA LEU A 658 -13.60 24.94 -6.35
C LEU A 658 -14.20 24.08 -5.24
N VAL A 659 -14.26 24.60 -4.03
CA VAL A 659 -14.94 24.01 -2.87
C VAL A 659 -16.22 24.81 -2.67
N CYS A 660 -17.37 24.21 -2.97
CA CYS A 660 -18.61 24.97 -3.12
C CYS A 660 -19.55 24.75 -1.94
N LYS A 661 -19.95 25.79 -1.22
CA LYS A 661 -20.99 25.72 -0.20
C LYS A 661 -22.35 25.99 -0.82
N HIS A 662 -23.20 24.96 -0.85
CA HIS A 662 -24.49 24.96 -1.55
C HIS A 662 -25.45 23.92 -0.95
N PHE A 663 -26.75 24.14 -1.12
CA PHE A 663 -27.81 23.15 -0.86
C PHE A 663 -27.56 21.82 -1.61
N ASN A 664 -27.71 20.69 -0.92
CA ASN A 664 -27.46 19.37 -1.51
C ASN A 664 -28.56 18.96 -2.54
N GLU A 665 -28.14 18.49 -3.72
CA GLU A 665 -29.04 18.11 -4.83
C GLU A 665 -30.04 17.02 -4.43
N TRP A 666 -29.65 16.13 -3.51
CA TRP A 666 -30.45 14.97 -3.10
C TRP A 666 -31.36 15.25 -1.89
N ALA A 667 -31.45 16.52 -1.49
CA ALA A 667 -32.21 16.99 -0.33
C ALA A 667 -33.51 17.72 -0.65
N TYR A 668 -33.89 17.85 -1.93
CA TYR A 668 -35.16 18.47 -2.35
C TYR A 668 -36.41 17.61 -2.07
N GLY A 669 -36.41 16.83 -0.99
CA GLY A 669 -37.54 16.00 -0.56
C GLY A 669 -38.78 16.82 -0.18
N SER A 670 -39.72 16.17 0.51
CA SER A 670 -41.04 16.74 0.80
C SER A 670 -40.97 18.11 1.48
N LYS A 671 -39.96 18.35 2.33
CA LYS A 671 -39.75 19.62 3.04
C LYS A 671 -39.29 20.77 2.14
N TYR A 672 -38.58 20.48 1.05
CA TYR A 672 -37.85 21.50 0.27
C TYR A 672 -38.29 21.60 -1.19
N ILE A 673 -39.13 20.67 -1.67
CA ILE A 673 -39.61 20.66 -3.05
C ILE A 673 -40.39 21.93 -3.45
N ALA A 674 -41.09 22.57 -2.51
CA ALA A 674 -41.88 23.78 -2.80
C ALA A 674 -40.99 24.93 -3.31
N GLY A 675 -39.83 25.17 -2.68
CA GLY A 675 -38.90 26.20 -3.12
C GLY A 675 -38.32 25.91 -4.50
N LEU A 676 -38.01 24.64 -4.79
CA LEU A 676 -37.54 24.21 -6.11
C LEU A 676 -38.60 24.41 -7.21
N VAL A 677 -39.87 24.11 -6.90
CA VAL A 677 -41.00 24.33 -7.82
C VAL A 677 -41.18 25.83 -8.10
N ASP A 678 -41.10 26.67 -7.07
CA ASP A 678 -41.19 28.13 -7.23
C ASP A 678 -40.04 28.67 -8.09
N GLU A 679 -38.82 28.18 -7.88
CA GLU A 679 -37.65 28.52 -8.69
C GLU A 679 -37.83 28.11 -10.16
N TYR A 680 -38.29 26.88 -10.42
CA TYR A 680 -38.59 26.38 -11.75
C TYR A 680 -39.66 27.21 -12.46
N ASP A 681 -40.74 27.56 -11.74
CA ASP A 681 -41.81 28.39 -12.26
C ASP A 681 -41.35 29.79 -12.62
N ASN A 682 -40.50 30.39 -11.80
CA ASN A 682 -39.90 31.69 -12.07
C ASN A 682 -38.95 31.63 -13.27
N PHE A 683 -38.11 30.60 -13.35
CA PHE A 683 -37.24 30.38 -14.51
C PHE A 683 -38.04 30.30 -15.81
N PHE A 684 -39.13 29.51 -15.83
CA PHE A 684 -39.96 29.39 -17.03
C PHE A 684 -40.66 30.70 -17.41
N LYS A 685 -41.16 31.47 -16.42
CA LYS A 685 -41.77 32.79 -16.66
C LYS A 685 -40.77 33.76 -17.31
N GLU A 686 -39.52 33.75 -16.86
CA GLU A 686 -38.47 34.59 -17.43
C GLU A 686 -38.01 34.10 -18.81
N ALA A 687 -37.96 32.78 -19.03
CA ALA A 687 -37.56 32.18 -20.30
C ALA A 687 -38.61 32.39 -21.41
N VAL A 688 -39.90 32.35 -21.07
CA VAL A 688 -41.00 32.59 -22.00
C VAL A 688 -41.35 34.08 -22.03
N LYS A 689 -40.45 34.89 -22.63
CA LYS A 689 -40.78 36.29 -22.92
C LYS A 689 -41.80 36.35 -24.04
N LYS A 690 -42.75 37.29 -23.92
CA LYS A 690 -43.62 37.74 -25.02
C LYS A 690 -42.79 37.97 -26.29
N ASP A 691 -43.40 37.92 -27.47
CA ASP A 691 -42.66 38.22 -28.70
C ASP A 691 -41.97 39.60 -28.62
N ALA A 692 -41.07 39.91 -29.54
CA ALA A 692 -40.32 41.18 -29.55
C ALA A 692 -41.21 42.46 -29.51
N LYS A 693 -42.54 42.33 -29.62
CA LYS A 693 -43.55 43.40 -29.57
C LYS A 693 -44.46 43.31 -28.33
N GLY A 694 -44.17 42.44 -27.36
CA GLY A 694 -44.96 42.31 -26.13
C GLY A 694 -46.30 41.57 -26.32
N LYS A 695 -46.49 40.84 -27.43
CA LYS A 695 -47.69 40.04 -27.70
C LYS A 695 -47.53 38.62 -27.15
N ALA A 696 -48.65 38.02 -26.75
CA ALA A 696 -48.68 36.61 -26.35
C ALA A 696 -48.17 35.72 -27.50
N LEU A 697 -47.31 34.76 -27.17
CA LEU A 697 -46.78 33.81 -28.16
C LEU A 697 -47.92 32.97 -28.73
N ALA A 698 -47.93 32.76 -30.05
CA ALA A 698 -49.00 32.03 -30.73
C ALA A 698 -49.15 30.58 -30.25
N ASN A 699 -48.08 30.00 -29.69
CA ASN A 699 -48.00 28.65 -29.15
C ASN A 699 -47.94 28.62 -27.60
N GLN A 700 -48.37 29.68 -26.90
CA GLN A 700 -48.28 29.76 -25.43
C GLN A 700 -48.91 28.55 -24.73
N LYS A 701 -50.06 28.07 -25.22
CA LYS A 701 -50.74 26.90 -24.66
C LYS A 701 -49.87 25.63 -24.72
N GLU A 702 -49.21 25.39 -25.86
CA GLU A 702 -48.31 24.24 -26.03
C GLU A 702 -47.09 24.35 -25.11
N LEU A 703 -46.54 25.56 -24.95
CA LEU A 703 -45.42 25.81 -24.04
C LEU A 703 -45.82 25.58 -22.57
N ASP A 704 -47.01 26.02 -22.16
CA ASP A 704 -47.54 25.79 -20.81
C ASP A 704 -47.79 24.29 -20.55
N GLU A 705 -48.27 23.54 -21.56
CA GLU A 705 -48.43 22.09 -21.49
C GLU A 705 -47.07 21.38 -21.33
N ILE A 706 -46.06 21.75 -22.13
CA ILE A 706 -44.69 21.21 -22.01
C ILE A 706 -44.05 21.56 -20.66
N LYS A 707 -44.29 22.77 -20.14
CA LYS A 707 -43.83 23.19 -18.82
C LYS A 707 -44.40 22.28 -17.75
N GLN A 708 -45.71 22.06 -17.77
CA GLN A 708 -46.40 21.25 -16.78
C GLN A 708 -45.90 19.79 -16.84
N GLU A 709 -45.75 19.23 -18.04
CA GLU A 709 -45.17 17.91 -18.26
C GLU A 709 -43.76 17.80 -17.65
N ARG A 710 -42.88 18.77 -17.91
CA ARG A 710 -41.52 18.77 -17.37
C ARG A 710 -41.47 18.99 -15.86
N LEU A 711 -42.36 19.81 -15.32
CA LEU A 711 -42.48 20.03 -13.87
C LEU A 711 -42.95 18.76 -13.16
N ASP A 712 -43.91 18.05 -13.72
CA ASP A 712 -44.39 16.79 -13.16
C ASP A 712 -43.32 15.70 -13.23
N ALA A 713 -42.57 15.63 -14.34
CA ALA A 713 -41.40 14.76 -14.45
C ALA A 713 -40.29 15.12 -13.45
N LEU A 714 -40.05 16.41 -13.18
CA LEU A 714 -39.10 16.86 -12.16
C LEU A 714 -39.54 16.42 -10.76
N LYS A 715 -40.82 16.62 -10.40
CA LYS A 715 -41.37 16.19 -9.10
C LYS A 715 -41.28 14.68 -8.91
N GLU A 716 -41.58 13.91 -9.94
CA GLU A 716 -41.44 12.45 -9.91
C GLU A 716 -39.98 12.04 -9.72
N LYS A 717 -39.05 12.65 -10.48
CA LYS A 717 -37.62 12.38 -10.35
C LYS A 717 -37.10 12.72 -8.96
N VAL A 718 -37.52 13.84 -8.38
CA VAL A 718 -37.19 14.26 -7.02
C VAL A 718 -37.70 13.23 -6.01
N SER A 719 -38.95 12.78 -6.12
CA SER A 719 -39.51 11.76 -5.25
C SER A 719 -38.78 10.42 -5.33
N ASP A 720 -38.29 10.05 -6.51
CA ASP A 720 -37.57 8.79 -6.73
C ASP A 720 -36.10 8.83 -6.26
N LEU A 721 -35.48 10.01 -6.29
CA LEU A 721 -34.05 10.21 -6.02
C LEU A 721 -33.74 10.90 -4.70
N GLU A 722 -34.73 11.39 -3.96
CA GLU A 722 -34.49 11.92 -2.63
C GLU A 722 -33.90 10.84 -1.72
N ILE A 723 -32.93 11.28 -0.92
CA ILE A 723 -32.18 10.43 0.02
C ILE A 723 -32.27 11.02 1.43
N TRP A 724 -32.27 12.34 1.53
CA TRP A 724 -31.94 13.08 2.74
C TRP A 724 -32.91 12.83 3.90
N GLU A 725 -34.20 12.71 3.62
CA GLU A 725 -35.24 12.54 4.65
C GLU A 725 -35.31 11.10 5.18
N GLY A 726 -34.79 10.13 4.42
CA GLY A 726 -34.74 8.71 4.81
C GLY A 726 -33.58 8.31 5.71
N VAL A 727 -32.62 9.22 5.96
CA VAL A 727 -31.44 8.93 6.80
C VAL A 727 -31.75 9.13 8.29
N GLU A 728 -31.26 8.24 9.16
CA GLU A 728 -31.42 8.39 10.61
C GLU A 728 -30.35 9.31 11.23
N ILE A 729 -30.78 10.29 12.03
CA ILE A 729 -29.88 11.16 12.80
C ILE A 729 -29.37 10.42 14.04
N ARG A 730 -28.09 10.03 14.03
CA ARG A 730 -27.46 9.25 15.11
C ARG A 730 -26.14 9.88 15.56
N LYS A 731 -25.90 9.89 16.87
CA LYS A 731 -24.60 10.29 17.48
C LYS A 731 -23.65 9.09 17.67
N SER A 732 -24.19 7.90 17.53
CA SER A 732 -23.50 6.64 17.70
C SER A 732 -24.38 5.53 17.14
N SER A 733 -23.77 4.42 16.76
CA SER A 733 -24.48 3.23 16.34
C SER A 733 -23.66 2.00 16.64
N TYR A 734 -24.33 0.87 16.64
CA TYR A 734 -23.74 -0.43 16.84
C TYR A 734 -23.44 -1.10 15.52
N ARG A 735 -22.30 -1.80 15.43
CA ARG A 735 -21.90 -2.45 14.19
C ARG A 735 -23.01 -3.37 13.70
N THR A 736 -23.42 -3.16 12.45
CA THR A 736 -24.43 -3.97 11.81
C THR A 736 -23.79 -5.23 11.22
N LYS A 737 -24.36 -6.40 11.55
CA LYS A 737 -23.90 -7.71 11.10
C LYS A 737 -25.08 -8.52 10.63
N PHE A 738 -24.81 -9.43 9.70
CA PHE A 738 -25.79 -10.43 9.34
C PHE A 738 -25.78 -11.56 10.36
N VAL A 739 -26.93 -11.81 10.98
CA VAL A 739 -27.14 -12.87 11.95
C VAL A 739 -28.42 -13.61 11.56
N ASN A 740 -28.30 -14.93 11.30
CA ASN A 740 -29.44 -15.81 11.06
C ASN A 740 -30.40 -15.41 9.91
N GLY A 741 -29.90 -14.78 8.84
CA GLY A 741 -30.76 -14.39 7.72
C GLY A 741 -31.18 -12.91 7.72
N ALA A 742 -30.84 -12.16 8.77
CA ALA A 742 -31.23 -10.77 8.93
C ALA A 742 -30.02 -9.86 9.24
N LEU A 743 -30.10 -8.62 8.75
CA LEU A 743 -29.12 -7.57 9.03
C LEU A 743 -29.47 -6.88 10.37
N MET A 744 -28.62 -7.01 11.39
CA MET A 744 -28.91 -6.60 12.78
C MET A 744 -27.78 -5.77 13.40
N SER A 745 -28.10 -4.73 14.18
CA SER A 745 -27.13 -3.97 15.00
C SER A 745 -26.71 -4.76 16.25
N SER A 746 -25.48 -4.57 16.71
CA SER A 746 -24.87 -5.36 17.78
C SER A 746 -24.44 -4.53 19.02
N PRO A 747 -24.97 -4.76 20.25
CA PRO A 747 -25.67 -5.97 20.64
C PRO A 747 -27.05 -6.01 20.00
N ILE A 748 -27.43 -7.20 19.56
CA ILE A 748 -28.79 -7.46 19.10
C ILE A 748 -29.69 -7.08 20.27
N THR A 749 -30.46 -6.00 20.11
CA THR A 749 -31.34 -5.49 21.15
C THR A 749 -32.24 -6.61 21.68
N PHE A 750 -32.44 -6.69 23.00
CA PHE A 750 -33.25 -7.72 23.64
C PHE A 750 -34.67 -7.75 23.06
N GLY A 751 -34.92 -8.70 22.17
CA GLY A 751 -36.16 -8.87 21.44
C GLY A 751 -36.14 -10.20 20.69
N GLY A 752 -37.31 -10.72 20.32
CA GLY A 752 -37.34 -11.88 19.42
C GLY A 752 -37.05 -11.43 17.99
N TYR A 753 -36.39 -12.27 17.21
CA TYR A 753 -36.02 -11.98 15.84
C TYR A 753 -36.38 -13.17 14.93
N LEU A 754 -36.66 -12.87 13.67
CA LEU A 754 -37.01 -13.85 12.65
C LEU A 754 -35.75 -14.58 12.16
N ILE A 755 -35.81 -15.90 12.11
CA ILE A 755 -34.79 -16.78 11.56
C ILE A 755 -35.42 -17.62 10.46
N TYR A 756 -34.76 -17.73 9.31
CA TYR A 756 -35.18 -18.65 8.26
C TYR A 756 -34.65 -20.06 8.55
N LYS A 757 -35.54 -20.98 8.94
CA LYS A 757 -35.23 -22.39 9.25
C LYS A 757 -36.12 -23.30 8.39
N TYR A 758 -35.54 -24.33 7.76
CA TYR A 758 -36.29 -25.34 6.98
C TYR A 758 -37.27 -24.78 5.93
N GLY A 759 -36.92 -23.70 5.25
CA GLY A 759 -37.79 -23.10 4.22
C GLY A 759 -38.93 -22.23 4.76
N LYS A 760 -38.92 -21.87 6.05
CA LYS A 760 -39.90 -20.95 6.66
C LYS A 760 -39.26 -20.02 7.70
N TRP A 761 -39.89 -18.89 7.94
CA TRP A 761 -39.47 -17.93 8.96
C TRP A 761 -40.02 -18.28 10.35
N VAL A 762 -39.19 -18.21 11.39
CA VAL A 762 -39.52 -18.57 12.78
C VAL A 762 -38.97 -17.53 13.76
N TYR A 763 -39.74 -17.17 14.78
CA TYR A 763 -39.38 -16.13 15.76
C TYR A 763 -38.66 -16.72 16.98
N GLU A 764 -37.49 -16.19 17.36
CA GLU A 764 -36.65 -16.72 18.46
C GLU A 764 -36.01 -15.59 19.30
N ARG A 765 -35.86 -15.77 20.62
CA ARG A 765 -35.28 -14.77 21.56
C ARG A 765 -33.90 -15.24 22.03
N MET A 766 -32.88 -14.37 22.02
CA MET A 766 -31.47 -14.77 22.27
C MET A 766 -31.13 -14.94 23.76
N ALA A 767 -30.18 -15.85 24.05
CA ALA A 767 -29.57 -16.07 25.36
C ALA A 767 -28.20 -15.41 25.50
N TYR A 768 -27.94 -14.84 26.68
CA TYR A 768 -26.71 -14.15 27.12
C TYR A 768 -25.44 -14.99 26.91
N GLY A 769 -24.36 -14.41 26.35
CA GLY A 769 -23.06 -15.09 26.31
C GLY A 769 -21.85 -14.35 25.72
N ASP A 770 -22.03 -13.43 24.77
CA ASP A 770 -20.89 -12.76 24.12
C ASP A 770 -20.54 -11.40 24.76
N LYS A 771 -19.25 -11.05 24.77
CA LYS A 771 -18.73 -9.76 25.28
C LYS A 771 -19.50 -8.58 24.67
N LYS A 772 -19.88 -7.59 25.48
CA LYS A 772 -20.51 -6.34 25.00
C LYS A 772 -19.63 -5.73 23.90
N GLU A 773 -20.17 -5.60 22.69
CA GLU A 773 -19.50 -4.91 21.61
C GLU A 773 -19.50 -3.40 21.87
N GLU A 774 -18.44 -2.73 21.44
CA GLU A 774 -18.27 -1.28 21.61
C GLU A 774 -19.14 -0.52 20.61
N GLU A 775 -19.78 0.54 21.08
CA GLU A 775 -20.58 1.44 20.25
C GLU A 775 -19.66 2.30 19.37
N ILE A 776 -20.01 2.44 18.10
CA ILE A 776 -19.25 3.23 17.12
C ILE A 776 -19.77 4.67 17.16
N PRO A 777 -18.93 5.67 17.51
CA PRO A 777 -19.35 7.07 17.47
C PRO A 777 -19.61 7.49 16.02
N LEU A 778 -20.71 8.23 15.81
CA LEU A 778 -21.10 8.79 14.51
C LEU A 778 -21.35 10.30 14.67
N SER A 779 -21.13 11.05 13.60
CA SER A 779 -21.61 12.43 13.51
C SER A 779 -23.09 12.45 13.11
N PRO A 780 -23.91 13.34 13.66
CA PRO A 780 -25.26 13.57 13.16
C PRO A 780 -25.26 13.94 11.67
N PHE A 781 -26.13 13.31 10.89
CA PHE A 781 -26.32 13.66 9.48
C PHE A 781 -27.12 14.98 9.35
N PRO A 782 -26.74 15.92 8.47
CA PRO A 782 -27.28 17.29 8.42
C PRO A 782 -28.66 17.39 7.73
N ILE A 783 -29.67 16.69 8.25
CA ILE A 783 -31.02 16.64 7.65
C ILE A 783 -31.74 17.99 7.70
N ASP A 784 -31.63 18.68 8.83
CA ASP A 784 -32.33 19.95 9.06
C ASP A 784 -31.66 21.16 8.38
N ASN A 785 -30.42 21.00 7.92
CA ASN A 785 -29.71 22.01 7.14
C ASN A 785 -28.89 21.34 6.01
N PRO A 786 -29.51 21.09 4.85
CA PRO A 786 -28.85 20.47 3.70
C PRO A 786 -27.86 21.39 2.97
N VAL A 787 -27.64 22.62 3.43
CA VAL A 787 -26.55 23.47 2.91
C VAL A 787 -25.22 22.97 3.45
N VAL A 788 -24.44 22.33 2.58
CA VAL A 788 -23.18 21.67 2.91
C VAL A 788 -22.06 22.16 2.00
N THR A 789 -20.82 21.89 2.39
CA THR A 789 -19.64 22.18 1.59
C THR A 789 -19.27 20.98 0.73
N HIS A 790 -19.31 21.16 -0.58
CA HIS A 790 -19.04 20.16 -1.61
C HIS A 790 -17.59 20.24 -2.09
N PHE A 791 -17.01 19.08 -2.35
CA PHE A 791 -15.71 18.94 -2.98
C PHE A 791 -15.84 18.12 -4.25
N HIS A 792 -15.07 18.48 -5.27
CA HIS A 792 -14.88 17.59 -6.41
C HIS A 792 -14.23 16.27 -5.92
N PRO A 793 -14.87 15.09 -6.10
CA PRO A 793 -14.41 13.85 -5.46
C PRO A 793 -12.97 13.45 -5.78
N VAL A 794 -12.55 13.63 -7.04
CA VAL A 794 -11.19 13.27 -7.50
C VAL A 794 -10.14 14.22 -6.94
N ALA A 795 -10.36 15.54 -7.00
CA ALA A 795 -9.43 16.52 -6.45
C ALA A 795 -9.31 16.38 -4.93
N PHE A 796 -10.43 16.10 -4.25
CA PHE A 796 -10.42 15.79 -2.81
C PHE A 796 -9.56 14.56 -2.52
N VAL A 797 -9.82 13.43 -3.19
CA VAL A 797 -9.02 12.20 -3.03
C VAL A 797 -7.55 12.48 -3.35
N GLU A 798 -7.23 13.26 -4.38
CA GLU A 798 -5.86 13.61 -4.73
C GLU A 798 -5.14 14.40 -3.65
N GLN A 799 -5.80 15.44 -3.14
CA GLN A 799 -5.20 16.25 -2.09
C GLN A 799 -5.08 15.47 -0.79
N MET A 800 -6.08 14.63 -0.46
CA MET A 800 -6.00 13.71 0.67
C MET A 800 -4.85 12.71 0.47
N ARG A 801 -4.69 12.13 -0.72
CA ARG A 801 -3.56 11.26 -1.05
C ARG A 801 -2.22 11.99 -0.93
N ARG A 802 -2.11 13.29 -1.19
CA ARG A 802 -0.85 14.03 -0.97
C ARG A 802 -0.49 14.18 0.50
N ILE A 803 -1.49 14.35 1.38
CA ILE A 803 -1.27 14.43 2.85
C ILE A 803 -1.20 13.06 3.53
N THR A 804 -1.84 12.03 2.95
CA THR A 804 -1.90 10.66 3.48
C THR A 804 -1.03 9.66 2.73
N ALA A 805 -0.40 10.05 1.61
CA ALA A 805 0.60 9.26 0.90
C ALA A 805 1.50 8.70 1.97
N LEU A 806 1.74 7.37 1.94
CA LEU A 806 2.61 6.67 2.88
C LEU A 806 3.81 7.58 3.12
N THR A 807 3.75 8.36 4.21
CA THR A 807 4.86 9.23 4.55
C THR A 807 5.83 8.17 4.97
N THR A 808 6.73 7.79 4.05
CA THR A 808 7.77 6.81 4.33
C THR A 808 8.28 7.25 5.68
N PRO A 809 8.10 6.43 6.73
CA PRO A 809 8.29 6.96 8.06
C PRO A 809 9.66 7.61 8.11
N PRO A 810 9.80 8.84 8.63
CA PRO A 810 11.01 9.63 8.40
C PRO A 810 12.29 8.86 8.73
N TRP A 811 12.24 7.97 9.73
CA TRP A 811 13.34 7.10 10.12
C TRP A 811 13.66 6.00 9.09
N LEU A 812 12.67 5.50 8.36
CA LEU A 812 12.87 4.56 7.26
C LEU A 812 13.50 5.26 6.04
N VAL A 813 13.15 6.53 5.77
CA VAL A 813 13.85 7.34 4.75
C VAL A 813 15.34 7.44 5.08
N VAL A 814 15.65 7.74 6.34
CA VAL A 814 17.04 7.79 6.84
C VAL A 814 17.71 6.43 6.70
N ALA A 815 17.04 5.35 7.11
CA ALA A 815 17.58 3.99 7.01
C ALA A 815 17.92 3.59 5.57
N LEU A 816 17.07 3.94 4.59
CA LEU A 816 17.30 3.69 3.17
C LEU A 816 18.45 4.54 2.62
N SER A 817 18.56 5.79 3.05
CA SER A 817 19.70 6.66 2.70
C SER A 817 21.03 6.08 3.23
N GLU A 818 21.05 5.66 4.50
CA GLU A 818 22.22 5.00 5.08
C GLU A 818 22.51 3.66 4.36
N ALA A 819 21.49 2.90 3.96
CA ALA A 819 21.68 1.68 3.15
C ALA A 819 22.29 1.98 1.76
N LYS A 820 21.84 3.04 1.07
CA LYS A 820 22.42 3.50 -0.22
C LYS A 820 23.90 3.83 -0.09
N ILE A 821 24.28 4.48 1.01
CA ILE A 821 25.68 4.84 1.30
C ILE A 821 26.48 3.58 1.61
N ALA A 822 25.95 2.69 2.45
CA ALA A 822 26.62 1.45 2.84
C ALA A 822 26.82 0.47 1.68
N LYS A 823 25.93 0.46 0.67
CA LYS A 823 25.97 -0.44 -0.49
C LYS A 823 26.13 -1.93 -0.12
N ALA A 824 25.52 -2.35 0.99
CA ALA A 824 25.69 -3.69 1.56
C ALA A 824 27.18 -4.08 1.80
N THR A 825 28.04 -3.10 2.04
CA THR A 825 29.45 -3.30 2.35
C THR A 825 29.59 -3.85 3.77
N HIS A 826 30.45 -4.86 3.95
CA HIS A 826 30.75 -5.47 5.25
C HIS A 826 31.17 -4.44 6.29
N GLU A 827 30.83 -4.65 7.56
CA GLU A 827 31.08 -3.72 8.66
C GLU A 827 32.56 -3.41 8.92
N ASP A 828 33.46 -4.30 8.50
CA ASP A 828 34.92 -4.07 8.56
C ASP A 828 35.42 -3.10 7.48
N ASN A 829 34.60 -2.87 6.46
CA ASN A 829 34.97 -2.12 5.27
C ASN A 829 34.29 -0.75 5.25
N LYS A 830 34.93 0.23 4.61
CA LYS A 830 34.34 1.54 4.37
C LYS A 830 33.26 1.46 3.27
N PRO A 831 32.13 2.19 3.39
CA PRO A 831 31.88 3.19 4.42
C PRO A 831 31.27 2.64 5.72
N THR A 832 30.78 1.40 5.73
CA THR A 832 30.02 0.82 6.85
C THR A 832 30.74 0.92 8.20
N ILE A 833 32.05 0.67 8.28
CA ILE A 833 32.80 0.79 9.54
C ILE A 833 32.71 2.19 10.17
N GLN A 834 32.69 3.25 9.34
CA GLN A 834 32.57 4.63 9.81
C GLN A 834 31.15 4.93 10.28
N MET A 835 30.17 4.35 9.60
CA MET A 835 28.76 4.48 9.93
C MET A 835 28.43 3.77 11.25
N VAL A 836 28.96 2.57 11.46
CA VAL A 836 28.82 1.82 12.72
C VAL A 836 29.38 2.60 13.91
N LYS A 837 30.58 3.18 13.78
CA LYS A 837 31.16 4.08 14.79
C LYS A 837 30.26 5.28 15.09
N LYS A 838 29.74 5.93 14.05
CA LYS A 838 28.78 7.04 14.15
C LYS A 838 27.52 6.64 14.93
N TYR A 839 26.95 5.47 14.65
CA TYR A 839 25.75 4.97 15.35
C TYR A 839 26.02 4.62 16.82
N HIS A 840 27.16 4.01 17.13
CA HIS A 840 27.54 3.67 18.50
C HIS A 840 27.82 4.91 19.35
N ASN A 841 28.54 5.90 18.80
CA ASN A 841 28.80 7.17 19.46
C ASN A 841 27.50 7.86 19.86
N TYR A 842 26.47 7.82 19.00
CA TYR A 842 25.15 8.35 19.32
C TYR A 842 24.49 7.65 20.53
N CYS A 843 24.67 6.33 20.66
CA CYS A 843 24.17 5.56 21.80
C CYS A 843 25.07 5.65 23.05
N GLY A 844 26.06 6.56 23.06
CA GLY A 844 26.93 6.79 24.20
C GLY A 844 28.06 5.77 24.37
N ILE A 845 28.30 4.91 23.36
CA ILE A 845 29.44 4.00 23.33
C ILE A 845 30.61 4.76 22.70
N LYS A 846 31.60 5.17 23.50
CA LYS A 846 32.74 6.01 23.08
C LYS A 846 33.95 5.16 22.68
N ASP A 847 34.61 5.55 21.59
CA ASP A 847 35.87 4.96 21.11
C ASP A 847 37.07 5.26 22.03
N ASN A 848 38.05 4.35 22.05
CA ASN A 848 39.39 4.61 22.59
C ASN A 848 40.25 5.29 21.50
N PRO A 849 40.68 6.55 21.66
CA PRO A 849 41.34 7.32 20.61
C PRO A 849 42.76 6.84 20.24
N LYS A 850 43.34 5.85 20.95
CA LYS A 850 44.74 5.41 20.72
C LYS A 850 44.93 4.25 19.75
N THR A 851 43.89 3.49 19.39
CA THR A 851 44.07 2.20 18.68
C THR A 851 43.31 2.09 17.36
N LEU A 852 42.42 3.03 17.02
CA LEU A 852 41.44 2.91 15.91
C LEU A 852 40.53 1.66 15.98
N LYS A 853 40.71 0.78 16.96
CA LYS A 853 39.83 -0.33 17.30
C LYS A 853 38.62 0.21 18.06
N ILE A 854 37.42 -0.13 17.59
CA ILE A 854 36.28 -0.28 18.51
C ILE A 854 36.76 -1.28 19.57
N ILE A 855 36.54 -0.98 20.85
CA ILE A 855 36.94 -1.82 22.01
C ILE A 855 36.93 -3.29 21.62
N GLU A 856 38.02 -4.02 21.93
CA GLU A 856 38.35 -5.41 21.56
C GLU A 856 37.31 -6.49 21.97
N ASP A 857 36.05 -6.27 21.65
CA ASP A 857 35.03 -7.28 21.45
C ASP A 857 34.66 -7.21 19.97
N GLU A 858 35.20 -8.12 19.18
CA GLU A 858 34.92 -8.32 17.76
C GLU A 858 33.43 -8.67 17.46
N ASP A 859 32.51 -8.49 18.43
CA ASP A 859 31.12 -8.98 18.40
C ASP A 859 30.08 -7.94 18.91
N LEU A 860 30.38 -6.64 18.86
CA LEU A 860 29.42 -5.60 19.28
C LEU A 860 28.29 -5.43 18.25
N SER A 861 27.17 -6.11 18.50
CA SER A 861 25.94 -5.97 17.72
C SER A 861 25.44 -4.53 17.66
N TRP A 862 25.30 -3.97 16.45
CA TRP A 862 24.94 -2.56 16.22
C TRP A 862 23.54 -2.33 15.63
N CYS A 863 22.70 -3.37 15.56
CA CYS A 863 21.33 -3.27 15.03
C CYS A 863 20.50 -2.19 15.75
N ALA A 864 20.57 -2.13 17.08
CA ALA A 864 19.87 -1.12 17.87
C ALA A 864 20.49 0.27 17.71
N SER A 865 21.82 0.36 17.63
CA SER A 865 22.52 1.63 17.38
C SER A 865 22.05 2.25 16.06
N PHE A 866 21.94 1.44 15.00
CA PHE A 866 21.41 1.86 13.70
C PHE A 866 19.97 2.36 13.79
N VAL A 867 19.07 1.58 14.42
CA VAL A 867 17.65 1.98 14.56
C VAL A 867 17.52 3.28 15.36
N ASN A 868 18.26 3.41 16.46
CA ASN A 868 18.28 4.61 17.29
C ASN A 868 18.84 5.83 16.56
N TRP A 869 19.91 5.65 15.78
CA TRP A 869 20.46 6.69 14.91
C TRP A 869 19.41 7.17 13.90
N CYS A 870 18.77 6.23 13.18
CA CYS A 870 17.77 6.56 12.16
C CYS A 870 16.59 7.35 12.73
N LEU A 871 16.16 7.01 13.96
CA LEU A 871 15.12 7.77 14.67
C LEU A 871 15.61 9.19 15.00
N ASP A 872 16.82 9.34 15.53
CA ASP A 872 17.35 10.65 15.95
C ASP A 872 17.54 11.66 14.83
N GLN A 873 17.71 11.20 13.58
CA GLN A 873 17.77 12.09 12.42
C GLN A 873 16.39 12.68 12.04
N THR A 874 15.38 12.50 12.90
CA THR A 874 14.00 12.89 12.69
C THR A 874 13.42 13.53 13.96
N ASP A 875 12.16 13.95 13.92
CA ASP A 875 11.44 14.45 15.10
C ASP A 875 11.19 13.39 16.19
N TYR A 876 11.49 12.11 15.93
CA TYR A 876 11.20 10.99 16.83
C TYR A 876 12.42 10.58 17.64
N LYS A 877 12.26 10.45 18.96
CA LYS A 877 13.37 10.10 19.84
C LYS A 877 13.62 8.59 19.86
N GLY A 878 14.87 8.19 19.65
CA GLY A 878 15.35 6.85 19.97
C GLY A 878 15.46 6.62 21.48
N ALA A 879 15.58 5.36 21.89
CA ALA A 879 15.91 4.94 23.25
C ALA A 879 17.34 5.32 23.69
N LYS A 880 18.21 5.77 22.76
CA LYS A 880 19.64 6.07 23.00
C LYS A 880 20.38 4.89 23.65
N SER A 881 20.19 3.69 23.11
CA SER A 881 20.78 2.46 23.63
C SER A 881 21.16 1.50 22.52
N ALA A 882 22.28 0.80 22.68
CA ALA A 882 22.68 -0.30 21.79
C ALA A 882 21.98 -1.64 22.12
N GLY A 883 21.14 -1.70 23.15
CA GLY A 883 20.37 -2.89 23.47
C GLY A 883 19.25 -3.13 22.46
N SER A 884 19.22 -4.29 21.79
CA SER A 884 18.17 -4.62 20.80
C SER A 884 16.77 -4.72 21.39
N GLN A 885 16.65 -4.94 22.70
CA GLN A 885 15.37 -4.94 23.41
C GLN A 885 14.99 -3.55 23.97
N SER A 886 15.77 -2.49 23.70
CA SER A 886 15.54 -1.14 24.25
C SER A 886 14.20 -0.52 23.87
N ILE A 887 13.63 -0.93 22.73
CA ILE A 887 12.28 -0.55 22.31
C ILE A 887 11.23 -1.06 23.31
N LEU A 888 11.40 -2.29 23.83
CA LEU A 888 10.51 -2.87 24.85
C LEU A 888 10.63 -2.14 26.18
N TRP A 889 11.86 -1.77 26.59
CA TRP A 889 12.10 -1.05 27.84
C TRP A 889 11.50 0.35 27.86
N LYS A 890 11.19 0.90 26.68
CA LYS A 890 10.58 2.22 26.47
C LYS A 890 9.17 2.14 25.88
N GLU A 891 8.54 0.96 25.92
CA GLU A 891 7.13 0.79 25.57
C GLU A 891 6.26 1.61 26.55
N GLY A 892 5.26 2.31 26.04
CA GLY A 892 4.40 3.22 26.81
C GLY A 892 5.01 4.59 27.12
N THR A 893 6.27 4.84 26.76
CA THR A 893 6.93 6.15 26.96
C THR A 893 7.49 6.75 25.69
N LEU A 894 8.34 6.03 24.95
CA LEU A 894 8.87 6.49 23.65
C LEU A 894 8.27 5.71 22.48
N PHE A 895 7.82 4.48 22.72
CA PHE A 895 7.25 3.62 21.70
C PHE A 895 5.90 3.07 22.14
N LYS A 896 5.05 2.78 21.16
CA LYS A 896 3.81 2.04 21.35
C LYS A 896 3.78 0.84 20.42
N ARG A 897 3.18 -0.25 20.90
CA ARG A 897 3.03 -1.50 20.14
C ARG A 897 1.78 -1.43 19.29
N ILE A 898 1.88 -1.90 18.05
CA ILE A 898 0.77 -2.00 17.11
C ILE A 898 0.45 -3.47 16.82
N LYS A 899 -0.84 -3.76 16.56
CA LYS A 899 -1.33 -5.14 16.31
C LYS A 899 -1.04 -5.61 14.89
N GLU A 900 -1.25 -4.72 13.92
CA GLU A 900 -1.07 -5.01 12.50
C GLU A 900 0.29 -4.50 12.00
N PRO A 901 0.91 -5.19 11.02
CA PRO A 901 2.14 -4.71 10.40
C PRO A 901 1.93 -3.37 9.70
N MET A 902 2.88 -2.45 9.88
CA MET A 902 2.89 -1.15 9.20
C MET A 902 4.22 -0.97 8.48
N PHE A 903 4.19 -0.44 7.26
CA PHE A 903 5.39 -0.05 6.53
C PHE A 903 6.26 0.89 7.39
N GLY A 904 7.53 0.55 7.56
CA GLY A 904 8.50 1.23 8.43
C GLY A 904 8.34 0.99 9.93
N ALA A 905 7.41 0.14 10.38
CA ALA A 905 7.34 -0.24 11.79
C ALA A 905 8.67 -0.83 12.29
N ILE A 906 9.01 -0.54 13.54
CA ILE A 906 10.14 -1.16 14.23
C ILE A 906 9.73 -2.59 14.57
N VAL A 907 10.44 -3.57 14.01
CA VAL A 907 10.23 -4.99 14.29
C VAL A 907 11.24 -5.41 15.35
N VAL A 908 10.73 -5.94 16.46
CA VAL A 908 11.57 -6.47 17.54
C VAL A 908 11.48 -7.99 17.52
N MET A 909 12.65 -8.61 17.50
CA MET A 909 12.86 -10.03 17.72
C MET A 909 13.45 -10.24 19.11
N THR A 910 13.01 -11.29 19.80
CA THR A 910 13.55 -11.70 21.10
C THR A 910 14.11 -13.12 20.99
N ASN A 911 15.32 -13.33 21.50
CA ASN A 911 15.92 -14.65 21.54
C ASN A 911 15.37 -15.42 22.76
N HIS A 912 15.08 -16.69 22.55
CA HIS A 912 14.61 -17.60 23.60
C HIS A 912 15.59 -18.77 23.69
N ARG A 913 15.91 -19.24 24.89
CA ARG A 913 16.75 -20.43 25.02
C ARG A 913 16.01 -21.65 24.49
N LYS A 914 16.70 -22.48 23.72
CA LYS A 914 16.12 -23.69 23.12
C LYS A 914 15.86 -24.79 24.16
N ASP A 915 16.65 -24.82 25.23
CA ASP A 915 16.58 -25.82 26.30
C ASP A 915 15.32 -25.69 27.17
N ASN A 916 14.85 -24.47 27.44
CA ASN A 916 13.76 -24.22 28.38
C ASN A 916 12.73 -23.19 27.91
N GLY A 917 12.90 -22.62 26.70
CA GLY A 917 11.98 -21.65 26.11
C GLY A 917 11.97 -20.26 26.77
N LYS A 918 12.83 -19.99 27.77
CA LYS A 918 12.85 -18.70 28.47
C LYS A 918 13.41 -17.59 27.57
N LYS A 919 12.76 -16.42 27.61
CA LYS A 919 13.24 -15.19 26.97
C LYS A 919 14.61 -14.81 27.51
N THR A 920 15.51 -14.40 26.62
CA THR A 920 16.75 -13.75 27.00
C THR A 920 16.59 -12.23 26.96
N GLY A 921 17.55 -11.49 27.53
CA GLY A 921 17.61 -10.03 27.41
C GLY A 921 18.09 -9.54 26.03
N PHE A 922 18.30 -10.46 25.07
CA PHE A 922 18.90 -10.20 23.77
C PHE A 922 17.92 -10.53 22.62
N GLY A 923 18.25 -10.05 21.43
CA GLY A 923 17.42 -10.23 20.25
C GLY A 923 17.91 -9.38 19.09
N HIS A 924 16.99 -8.97 18.22
CA HIS A 924 17.30 -8.15 17.05
C HIS A 924 16.23 -7.08 16.84
N VAL A 925 16.61 -5.96 16.23
CA VAL A 925 15.68 -4.85 15.93
C VAL A 925 15.98 -4.28 14.55
N THR A 926 14.93 -4.04 13.78
CA THR A 926 15.00 -3.72 12.35
C THR A 926 13.74 -2.95 11.91
N PHE A 927 13.68 -2.43 10.69
CA PHE A 927 12.50 -1.73 10.15
C PHE A 927 11.77 -2.59 9.12
N LEU A 928 10.45 -2.73 9.25
CA LEU A 928 9.61 -3.46 8.32
C LEU A 928 9.51 -2.72 6.98
N TYR A 929 9.72 -3.43 5.87
CA TYR A 929 9.63 -2.84 4.52
C TYR A 929 8.52 -3.46 3.67
N GLY A 930 8.22 -4.74 3.87
CA GLY A 930 7.19 -5.44 3.12
C GLY A 930 7.12 -6.90 3.52
N THR A 931 6.49 -7.71 2.67
CA THR A 931 6.55 -9.18 2.78
C THR A 931 7.16 -9.77 1.51
N ASP A 932 7.48 -11.06 1.53
CA ASP A 932 7.66 -11.83 0.30
C ASP A 932 6.37 -12.57 -0.08
N ILE A 933 6.46 -13.40 -1.13
CA ILE A 933 5.33 -14.18 -1.68
C ILE A 933 4.78 -15.21 -0.68
N ASP A 934 5.60 -15.63 0.29
CA ASP A 934 5.24 -16.61 1.31
C ASP A 934 4.64 -15.91 2.55
N GLY A 935 4.59 -14.58 2.56
CA GLY A 935 4.08 -13.77 3.65
C GLY A 935 5.09 -13.56 4.79
N ASP A 936 6.37 -13.94 4.61
CA ASP A 936 7.42 -13.65 5.57
C ASP A 936 7.80 -12.15 5.49
N LEU A 937 8.17 -11.57 6.62
CA LEU A 937 8.51 -10.16 6.75
C LEU A 937 9.86 -9.88 6.09
N LEU A 938 9.93 -8.84 5.28
CA LEU A 938 11.16 -8.31 4.74
C LEU A 938 11.52 -7.03 5.49
N CYS A 939 12.65 -7.05 6.19
CA CYS A 939 13.06 -5.95 7.05
C CYS A 939 14.44 -5.40 6.70
N LEU A 940 14.55 -4.07 6.67
CA LEU A 940 15.79 -3.32 6.52
C LEU A 940 16.41 -3.05 7.88
N GLY A 941 17.62 -3.55 8.11
CA GLY A 941 18.29 -3.41 9.40
C GLY A 941 19.79 -3.40 9.30
N GLY A 942 20.41 -2.85 10.35
CA GLY A 942 21.86 -2.91 10.58
C GLY A 942 22.27 -4.22 11.24
N ASN A 943 23.54 -4.58 11.08
CA ASN A 943 24.13 -5.85 11.50
C ASN A 943 23.41 -7.10 10.94
N GLN A 944 22.79 -6.98 9.77
CA GLN A 944 22.12 -8.10 9.13
C GLN A 944 23.13 -8.84 8.26
N GLY A 945 23.78 -9.86 8.83
CA GLY A 945 24.98 -10.46 8.24
C GLY A 945 26.07 -9.41 8.06
N GLN A 946 26.36 -8.68 9.13
CA GLN A 946 27.47 -7.71 9.24
C GLN A 946 27.40 -6.57 8.19
N THR A 947 26.18 -6.25 7.73
CA THR A 947 25.92 -5.21 6.72
C THR A 947 24.61 -4.48 7.02
N ILE A 948 24.34 -3.37 6.32
CA ILE A 948 22.99 -2.81 6.17
C ILE A 948 22.37 -3.45 4.92
N LYS A 949 21.34 -4.26 5.09
CA LYS A 949 20.63 -4.95 3.98
C LYS A 949 19.19 -5.31 4.37
N PHE A 950 18.44 -5.88 3.44
CA PHE A 950 17.17 -6.56 3.76
C PHE A 950 17.41 -8.01 4.15
N SER A 951 16.65 -8.49 5.15
CA SER A 951 16.62 -9.88 5.56
C SER A 951 15.19 -10.34 5.82
N ARG A 952 14.99 -11.65 5.74
CA ARG A 952 13.71 -12.31 5.97
C ARG A 952 13.52 -12.65 7.44
N TYR A 953 12.30 -12.45 7.93
CA TYR A 953 11.89 -12.72 9.29
C TYR A 953 10.47 -13.28 9.35
N LYS A 954 10.18 -14.15 10.31
CA LYS A 954 8.85 -14.76 10.43
C LYS A 954 8.03 -14.08 11.51
N ALA A 955 6.82 -13.65 11.17
CA ALA A 955 5.85 -13.16 12.16
C ALA A 955 5.32 -14.29 13.08
N LYS A 956 5.39 -15.54 12.63
CA LYS A 956 5.03 -16.75 13.39
C LYS A 956 6.11 -17.81 13.25
N GLY A 957 6.52 -18.39 14.38
CA GLY A 957 7.56 -19.43 14.42
C GLY A 957 8.97 -18.88 14.68
N ILE A 958 9.99 -19.61 14.23
CA ILE A 958 11.41 -19.32 14.47
C ILE A 958 11.98 -18.64 13.23
N SER A 959 12.57 -17.45 13.41
CA SER A 959 13.23 -16.71 12.31
C SER A 959 14.68 -17.14 12.10
N GLY A 960 15.35 -17.63 13.16
CA GLY A 960 16.71 -18.13 13.09
C GLY A 960 17.14 -18.78 14.40
N THR A 961 18.23 -19.55 14.33
CA THR A 961 18.88 -20.16 15.49
C THR A 961 20.32 -19.71 15.58
N LEU A 962 20.78 -19.37 16.77
CA LEU A 962 22.15 -18.93 17.02
C LEU A 962 22.66 -19.44 18.37
N THR A 963 23.96 -19.40 18.57
CA THR A 963 24.60 -19.87 19.80
C THR A 963 25.38 -18.72 20.42
N MET A 964 25.16 -18.42 21.70
CA MET A 964 25.90 -17.38 22.42
C MET A 964 26.08 -17.74 23.90
N ASP A 965 27.06 -17.10 24.53
CA ASP A 965 27.26 -17.20 25.97
C ASP A 965 26.24 -16.33 26.71
N ILE A 966 25.57 -16.89 27.73
CA ILE A 966 24.60 -16.17 28.57
C ILE A 966 25.01 -16.30 30.03
N GLY A 967 25.59 -15.23 30.57
CA GLY A 967 26.09 -15.23 31.95
C GLY A 967 27.16 -16.30 32.13
N LYS A 968 26.89 -17.29 32.99
CA LYS A 968 27.80 -18.43 33.23
C LYS A 968 27.63 -19.57 32.23
N ASP A 969 26.52 -19.61 31.49
CA ASP A 969 26.23 -20.68 30.55
C ASP A 969 26.90 -20.39 29.21
N LYS A 970 27.84 -21.25 28.82
CA LYS A 970 28.58 -21.13 27.56
C LYS A 970 27.85 -21.83 26.41
N LYS A 971 27.92 -21.25 25.22
CA LYS A 971 27.36 -21.81 23.97
C LYS A 971 25.89 -22.24 24.08
N VAL A 972 25.04 -21.37 24.63
CA VAL A 972 23.60 -21.62 24.73
C VAL A 972 22.95 -21.49 23.35
N ALA A 973 22.25 -22.54 22.91
CA ALA A 973 21.47 -22.52 21.69
C ALA A 973 20.18 -21.70 21.88
N LEU A 974 19.96 -20.72 21.02
CA LEU A 974 18.83 -19.79 21.06
C LEU A 974 17.98 -19.86 19.80
N GLU A 975 16.70 -19.62 19.97
CA GLU A 975 15.70 -19.45 18.91
C GLU A 975 15.25 -17.99 18.89
N GLN A 976 15.46 -17.31 17.76
CA GLN A 976 14.99 -15.95 17.55
C GLN A 976 13.52 -15.96 17.11
N LYS A 977 12.65 -15.29 17.89
CA LYS A 977 11.20 -15.26 17.68
C LYS A 977 10.68 -13.83 17.63
N PHE A 978 9.66 -13.62 16.81
CA PHE A 978 8.96 -12.34 16.71
C PHE A 978 8.33 -11.92 18.04
N ASN A 979 8.58 -10.67 18.44
CA ASN A 979 8.00 -10.08 19.65
C ASN A 979 6.84 -9.15 19.31
N GLY A 980 7.02 -8.25 18.34
CA GLY A 980 5.97 -7.30 17.96
C GLY A 980 6.44 -6.21 17.02
N TYR A 981 5.46 -5.44 16.56
CA TYR A 981 5.62 -4.22 15.80
C TYR A 981 5.50 -3.01 16.73
N PHE A 982 6.38 -2.03 16.56
CA PHE A 982 6.41 -0.81 17.35
C PHE A 982 6.56 0.40 16.46
N ILE A 983 6.04 1.52 16.95
CA ILE A 983 6.26 2.85 16.36
C ILE A 983 6.53 3.85 17.47
N PRO A 984 7.16 5.00 17.19
CA PRO A 984 7.27 6.08 18.15
C PRO A 984 5.90 6.46 18.71
N ILE A 985 5.83 6.79 20.00
CA ILE A 985 4.57 6.96 20.74
C ILE A 985 3.67 8.06 20.15
N ASN A 986 4.29 9.10 19.60
CA ASN A 986 3.62 10.24 18.96
C ASN A 986 3.42 10.04 17.44
N TYR A 987 3.76 8.88 16.89
CA TYR A 987 3.49 8.59 15.49
C TYR A 987 2.02 8.11 15.33
N PRO A 988 1.26 8.62 14.36
CA PRO A 988 -0.12 8.19 14.15
C PRO A 988 -0.14 6.70 13.75
N GLU A 989 -1.06 5.95 14.34
CA GLU A 989 -1.36 4.59 13.89
C GLU A 989 -2.13 4.67 12.58
N ASN A 990 -1.41 4.80 11.48
CA ASN A 990 -2.01 4.64 10.16
C ASN A 990 -2.16 3.15 9.89
N SER A 991 -3.23 2.58 10.43
CA SER A 991 -3.72 1.28 10.00
C SER A 991 -4.07 1.34 8.50
N ASN A 992 -3.65 0.31 7.76
CA ASN A 992 -4.06 -0.03 6.39
C ASN A 992 -3.26 0.57 5.23
N GLY A 993 -1.96 0.28 5.18
CA GLY A 993 -1.32 -0.05 3.89
C GLY A 993 -1.10 -1.56 3.86
N ASN A 994 -1.68 -2.30 2.91
CA ASN A 994 -1.25 -3.67 2.66
C ASN A 994 0.27 -3.62 2.42
N LEU A 995 1.04 -4.40 3.20
CA LEU A 995 2.45 -4.52 2.92
C LEU A 995 2.62 -5.05 1.51
N MET A 996 3.39 -4.34 0.70
CA MET A 996 3.71 -4.77 -0.64
C MET A 996 4.60 -6.01 -0.58
N THR A 997 4.44 -6.89 -1.58
CA THR A 997 5.25 -8.09 -1.74
C THR A 997 6.46 -7.78 -2.61
N TYR A 998 7.67 -8.15 -2.15
CA TYR A 998 8.92 -7.88 -2.85
C TYR A 998 9.78 -9.13 -3.03
N ASN A 999 10.68 -9.07 -4.01
CA ASN A 999 11.77 -10.02 -4.15
C ASN A 999 12.99 -9.55 -3.33
N LEU A 1000 13.37 -10.34 -2.32
CA LEU A 1000 14.50 -10.02 -1.43
C LEU A 1000 15.84 -9.85 -2.17
N THR A 1001 16.09 -10.69 -3.17
CA THR A 1001 17.33 -10.65 -3.95
C THR A 1001 17.41 -9.36 -4.75
N GLU A 1002 16.29 -8.94 -5.34
CA GLU A 1002 16.20 -7.69 -6.10
C GLU A 1002 16.46 -6.47 -5.20
N LEU A 1003 15.82 -6.40 -4.04
CA LEU A 1003 16.03 -5.31 -3.08
C LEU A 1003 17.51 -5.18 -2.66
N ASN A 1004 18.16 -6.31 -2.35
CA ASN A 1004 19.57 -6.29 -1.96
C ASN A 1004 20.51 -5.98 -3.13
N ASN A 1005 20.16 -6.36 -4.36
CA ASN A 1005 20.88 -5.97 -5.58
C ASN A 1005 20.78 -4.46 -5.84
N GLN A 1006 19.66 -3.83 -5.51
CA GLN A 1006 19.52 -2.38 -5.61
C GLN A 1006 20.37 -1.66 -4.56
N ILE A 1007 20.43 -2.16 -3.32
CA ILE A 1007 21.32 -1.62 -2.28
C ILE A 1007 22.78 -1.70 -2.74
N SER A 1008 23.25 -2.86 -3.21
CA SER A 1008 24.66 -3.04 -3.60
C SER A 1008 25.09 -2.12 -4.75
N LYS A 1009 24.14 -1.78 -5.63
CA LYS A 1009 24.33 -0.80 -6.72
C LYS A 1009 24.17 0.66 -6.25
N GLY A 1010 23.69 0.90 -5.03
CA GLY A 1010 23.40 2.24 -4.50
C GLY A 1010 22.18 2.91 -5.14
N ILE A 1011 21.29 2.14 -5.75
CA ILE A 1011 20.14 2.63 -6.56
C ILE A 1011 18.79 2.33 -5.91
N ILE A 1012 18.74 1.89 -4.66
CA ILE A 1012 17.46 1.53 -4.03
C ILE A 1012 16.53 2.74 -3.90
N THR A 1013 15.42 2.75 -4.59
CA THR A 1013 14.54 3.92 -4.59
C THR A 1013 13.38 3.76 -3.62
N LEU A 1014 12.88 4.87 -3.09
CA LEU A 1014 11.54 4.88 -2.50
C LEU A 1014 10.52 4.61 -3.62
N GLN A 1015 9.36 4.04 -3.28
CA GLN A 1015 8.34 3.60 -4.24
C GLN A 1015 7.86 4.67 -5.23
N ASN A 1016 8.27 5.93 -5.08
CA ASN A 1016 7.98 7.03 -6.01
C ASN A 1016 8.98 7.20 -7.18
N GLU A 1017 10.05 6.39 -7.31
CA GLU A 1017 10.96 6.52 -8.48
C GLU A 1017 10.74 5.45 -9.57
N GLN A 1018 9.98 4.36 -9.32
CA GLN A 1018 9.74 3.31 -10.31
C GLN A 1018 8.37 3.40 -11.01
N THR A 1019 7.57 4.43 -10.70
CA THR A 1019 6.27 4.72 -11.32
C THR A 1019 6.22 6.17 -11.84
N ARG A 1020 7.32 6.64 -12.46
CA ARG A 1020 7.37 7.92 -13.17
C ARG A 1020 7.17 7.77 -14.67
#